data_AF-A0AB36ZXC3-F1
#
_entry.id   AF-A0AB36ZXC3-F1
#
_cell.length_a   1.000
_cell.length_b   1.000
_cell.length_c   1.000
_cell.angle_alpha   90.00
_cell.angle_beta   90.00
_cell.angle_gamma   90.00
#
_symmetry.space_group_name_H-M   'P 1'
#
loop_
_entity.id
_entity.type
_entity.pdbx_description
1 polymer ?
#
loop_
_entity_poly.entity_id
_entity_poly.type
_entity_poly.pdbx_seq_one_letter_code
_entity_poly.pdbx_strand_id
1 'polypeptide(L)'
;MINQNVYNQIDSFVEQRVGKQKLHEIKFYVDSETAKDKASFIKFLVDNNEIIEKGKDYKTIDLCYGSGNLTTHILGDSSIDFSELVLNDVNIDDRNNGIQIGTKQDDDFLDATKFTTKYDLIVFNPQIGGKETYSKGIVEFEKIEPIIYNNTFEDYLISQGIDISLFDISVDESEKSILVYSDDMTKSQMNEVFKNIKIFNYYDVFYKSKTWNTEGKTTKIVQFRKTLENISHENSIVIFYGEMNYFKYLFADYTNIRFYLQDSGKQLFVLAKGESSKKCYQKKENQFIENKNCEIEKSSDDDEDLDIGELMQELEENKTENNYSGFLQSESLTITSVQNDNEEKFKQWWYANTKALNSYNEPLDQKTKNAYYNGLKRFSNEVSLNIFIENNIEKLSMILKSLEKDGENYEYNKKEGYNPSNGLKQYIKFLSGESNKDEILNNNQEYTNLGKDKLLEFSNESKGKENWEDDFKYKNILFKGVPGTGKSETIKNIIIDKLNMKRLADNVLRINIHSASSNSDLMQGISISTTKDNENVLYREKQGAILNHIFKAIYKPKQPFVLVLEEIQENSLNELIGDLIYLIEDKKRTIVDLDIPNNTKIAYDELFEKLNKKAREDDKSLDYVELPSLVENSQNNTKMIVPDNLFIFCTSNYRDDKKVIEDNLLRRFDVIEIYPKYKDIYKSDDIPKFLEKLNDEILKQFKDETHPDRYLIGHANWLDIKEEENEDNLVLFYKALLKVIIEFKEIREIDFDSEVKPILEKVFKDIILISDRLDQYLKIFYNDDKLELKSYKNIVDILQKKIYKSFL
;
A
#
# COMPACT_ATOMS: atom_id res chain seq x y z
N MET A 1 35.76 21.51 4.96
CA MET A 1 35.39 20.42 5.89
C MET A 1 34.20 20.83 6.75
N ILE A 2 33.15 20.00 6.73
CA ILE A 2 31.96 20.16 7.56
C ILE A 2 32.28 19.71 9.00
N ASN A 3 31.95 20.53 9.99
CA ASN A 3 32.21 20.21 11.40
C ASN A 3 31.12 19.25 11.94
N GLN A 4 31.51 18.33 12.84
CA GLN A 4 30.61 17.46 13.60
C GLN A 4 29.41 18.21 14.23
N ASN A 5 29.58 19.48 14.60
CA ASN A 5 28.50 20.32 15.11
C ASN A 5 27.32 20.46 14.12
N VAL A 6 27.56 20.43 12.80
CA VAL A 6 26.50 20.52 11.78
C VAL A 6 25.65 19.24 11.78
N TYR A 7 26.28 18.06 11.87
CA TYR A 7 25.56 16.79 11.99
C TYR A 7 24.74 16.73 13.28
N ASN A 8 25.29 17.18 14.41
CA ASN A 8 24.55 17.24 15.67
C ASN A 8 23.32 18.19 15.59
N GLN A 9 23.40 19.28 14.83
CA GLN A 9 22.27 20.19 14.59
C GLN A 9 21.17 19.53 13.74
N ILE A 10 21.55 18.70 12.77
CA ILE A 10 20.60 17.92 11.97
C ILE A 10 19.88 16.90 12.86
N ASP A 11 20.63 16.12 13.64
CA ASP A 11 20.07 15.11 14.53
C ASP A 11 19.13 15.76 15.57
N SER A 12 19.56 16.86 16.20
CA SER A 12 18.73 17.60 17.15
C SER A 12 17.47 18.19 16.51
N PHE A 13 17.55 18.70 15.28
CA PHE A 13 16.39 19.21 14.55
C PHE A 13 15.36 18.11 14.30
N VAL A 14 15.82 16.93 13.88
CA VAL A 14 14.96 15.76 13.65
C VAL A 14 14.33 15.31 14.98
N GLU A 15 15.12 15.12 16.04
CA GLU A 15 14.64 14.71 17.37
C GLU A 15 13.57 15.65 17.95
N GLN A 16 13.77 16.97 17.84
CA GLN A 16 12.82 17.98 18.34
C GLN A 16 11.46 17.92 17.63
N ARG A 17 11.43 17.51 16.35
CA ARG A 17 10.20 17.35 15.57
C ARG A 17 9.53 16.00 15.85
N VAL A 18 10.31 14.92 15.98
CA VAL A 18 9.82 13.60 16.41
C VAL A 18 9.14 13.67 17.79
N GLY A 19 9.67 14.49 18.72
CA GLY A 19 9.10 14.66 20.05
C GLY A 19 7.80 15.48 20.11
N LYS A 20 7.44 16.22 19.05
CA LYS A 20 6.26 17.11 19.01
C LYS A 20 5.13 16.62 18.11
N GLN A 21 5.39 15.73 17.15
CA GLN A 21 4.43 15.27 16.14
C GLN A 21 4.40 13.75 16.02
N LYS A 22 3.27 13.20 15.56
CA LYS A 22 3.11 11.74 15.36
C LYS A 22 4.08 11.25 14.26
N LEU A 23 4.60 10.03 14.41
CA LEU A 23 5.61 9.38 13.54
C LEU A 23 5.36 9.46 12.02
N HIS A 24 4.11 9.62 11.58
CA HIS A 24 3.71 9.70 10.17
C HIS A 24 4.07 11.04 9.48
N GLU A 25 4.42 12.08 10.24
CA GLU A 25 4.86 13.39 9.74
C GLU A 25 6.38 13.47 9.52
N ILE A 26 7.14 12.40 9.81
CA ILE A 26 8.61 12.36 9.68
C ILE A 26 9.05 12.01 8.23
N LYS A 27 8.13 11.59 7.35
CA LYS A 27 8.41 11.15 5.97
C LYS A 27 9.02 12.24 5.05
N PHE A 28 9.12 13.49 5.50
CA PHE A 28 9.60 14.63 4.70
C PHE A 28 11.12 14.83 4.76
N TYR A 29 11.82 14.23 5.71
CA TYR A 29 13.27 14.37 5.83
C TYR A 29 13.99 13.10 5.35
N VAL A 30 15.18 13.28 4.78
CA VAL A 30 16.08 12.15 4.55
C VAL A 30 16.71 11.78 5.88
N ASP A 31 16.47 10.56 6.35
CA ASP A 31 17.08 10.05 7.57
C ASP A 31 18.60 9.85 7.38
N SER A 32 19.33 9.78 8.50
CA SER A 32 20.79 9.77 8.47
C SER A 32 21.38 8.48 7.90
N GLU A 33 20.67 7.35 7.97
CA GLU A 33 21.11 6.09 7.37
C GLU A 33 21.02 6.17 5.84
N THR A 34 19.87 6.61 5.33
CA THR A 34 19.67 6.87 3.91
C THR A 34 20.67 7.90 3.38
N ALA A 35 20.87 9.03 4.08
CA ALA A 35 21.79 10.07 3.66
C ALA A 35 23.25 9.56 3.56
N LYS A 36 23.70 8.76 4.54
CA LYS A 36 25.03 8.12 4.53
C LYS A 36 25.17 7.11 3.40
N ASP A 37 24.16 6.28 3.15
CA ASP A 37 24.18 5.33 2.04
C ASP A 37 24.33 6.06 0.69
N LYS A 38 23.55 7.13 0.49
CA LYS A 38 23.62 7.95 -0.72
C LYS A 38 24.96 8.67 -0.86
N ALA A 39 25.49 9.22 0.22
CA ALA A 39 26.83 9.80 0.23
C ALA A 39 27.91 8.74 -0.04
N SER A 40 27.75 7.49 0.41
CA SER A 40 28.72 6.43 0.10
C SER A 40 28.80 6.13 -1.39
N PHE A 41 27.69 6.23 -2.13
CA PHE A 41 27.69 6.11 -3.59
C PHE A 41 28.37 7.31 -4.25
N ILE A 42 28.06 8.53 -3.79
CA ILE A 42 28.74 9.74 -4.29
C ILE A 42 30.24 9.67 -4.04
N LYS A 43 30.66 9.22 -2.85
CA LYS A 43 32.06 8.97 -2.51
C LYS A 43 32.71 7.99 -3.47
N PHE A 44 32.03 6.88 -3.78
CA PHE A 44 32.50 5.93 -4.78
C PHE A 44 32.70 6.59 -6.15
N LEU A 45 31.77 7.42 -6.61
CA LEU A 45 31.92 8.15 -7.87
C LEU A 45 33.10 9.13 -7.83
N VAL A 46 33.27 9.89 -6.75
CA VAL A 46 34.40 10.82 -6.55
C VAL A 46 35.74 10.07 -6.55
N ASP A 47 35.83 8.95 -5.82
CA ASP A 47 37.07 8.18 -5.69
C ASP A 47 37.46 7.50 -7.01
N ASN A 48 36.50 7.22 -7.88
CA ASN A 48 36.71 6.70 -9.23
C ASN A 48 36.73 7.78 -10.33
N ASN A 49 36.62 9.06 -9.96
CA ASN A 49 36.56 10.20 -10.88
C ASN A 49 35.46 10.08 -11.96
N GLU A 50 34.30 9.56 -11.55
CA GLU A 50 33.11 9.34 -12.37
C GLU A 50 32.13 10.51 -12.22
N ILE A 51 32.01 11.37 -13.24
CA ILE A 51 31.21 12.62 -13.28
C ILE A 51 31.67 13.70 -12.30
N ILE A 52 31.94 13.36 -11.03
CA ILE A 52 32.37 14.29 -9.98
C ILE A 52 33.89 14.21 -9.84
N GLU A 53 34.54 15.36 -10.00
CA GLU A 53 35.99 15.53 -9.95
C GLU A 53 36.47 15.63 -8.50
N LYS A 54 37.44 14.79 -8.16
CA LYS A 54 38.05 14.80 -6.83
C LYS A 54 38.90 16.06 -6.62
N GLY A 55 38.65 16.77 -5.53
CA GLY A 55 39.41 17.98 -5.15
C GLY A 55 39.04 19.25 -5.91
N LYS A 56 38.00 19.21 -6.77
CA LYS A 56 37.39 20.43 -7.31
C LYS A 56 36.57 21.11 -6.20
N ASP A 57 36.64 22.44 -6.16
CA ASP A 57 35.89 23.27 -5.23
C ASP A 57 34.56 23.70 -5.86
N TYR A 58 33.45 23.07 -5.47
CA TYR A 58 32.16 23.20 -6.13
C TYR A 58 31.33 24.38 -5.61
N LYS A 59 30.84 25.24 -6.50
CA LYS A 59 29.75 26.16 -6.15
C LYS A 59 28.44 25.36 -6.10
N THR A 60 27.88 25.16 -4.91
CA THR A 60 26.78 24.19 -4.69
C THR A 60 25.47 24.85 -4.29
N ILE A 61 24.36 24.36 -4.83
CA ILE A 61 22.99 24.70 -4.37
C ILE A 61 22.19 23.43 -4.07
N ASP A 62 21.47 23.42 -2.96
CA ASP A 62 20.38 22.47 -2.69
C ASP A 62 19.06 23.21 -2.88
N LEU A 63 18.17 22.68 -3.74
CA LEU A 63 16.88 23.31 -4.06
C LEU A 63 15.76 22.97 -3.07
N CYS A 64 15.90 21.91 -2.29
CA CYS A 64 14.88 21.39 -1.36
C CYS A 64 15.55 20.75 -0.13
N TYR A 65 16.30 21.54 0.65
CA TYR A 65 17.21 20.96 1.64
C TYR A 65 16.52 20.33 2.86
N GLY A 66 15.31 20.77 3.23
CA GLY A 66 14.58 20.26 4.40
C GLY A 66 15.43 20.31 5.67
N SER A 67 15.86 19.15 6.18
CA SER A 67 16.73 19.04 7.35
C SER A 67 18.19 19.42 7.08
N GLY A 68 18.61 19.41 5.81
CA GLY A 68 19.99 19.56 5.34
C GLY A 68 20.79 18.25 5.35
N ASN A 69 20.16 17.13 5.73
CA ASN A 69 20.87 15.87 6.00
C ASN A 69 21.54 15.28 4.75
N LEU A 70 20.79 15.16 3.65
CA LEU A 70 21.30 14.58 2.40
C LEU A 70 22.51 15.37 1.87
N THR A 71 22.36 16.69 1.69
CA THR A 71 23.43 17.55 1.16
C THR A 71 24.65 17.62 2.08
N THR A 72 24.44 17.63 3.40
CA THR A 72 25.55 17.63 4.37
C THR A 72 26.37 16.35 4.26
N HIS A 73 25.72 15.17 4.19
CA HIS A 73 26.43 13.90 4.01
C HIS A 73 27.07 13.79 2.61
N ILE A 74 26.39 14.21 1.54
CA ILE A 74 26.95 14.23 0.19
C ILE A 74 28.27 15.01 0.17
N LEU A 75 28.30 16.22 0.73
CA LEU A 75 29.49 17.07 0.72
C LEU A 75 30.56 16.59 1.71
N GLY A 76 30.15 16.32 2.95
CA GLY A 76 31.06 15.99 4.04
C GLY A 76 31.68 14.60 3.91
N ASP A 77 30.85 13.57 3.78
CA ASP A 77 31.30 12.18 3.82
C ASP A 77 31.99 11.77 2.51
N SER A 78 31.58 12.37 1.39
CA SER A 78 32.22 12.16 0.09
C SER A 78 33.48 13.01 -0.13
N SER A 79 33.84 13.87 0.84
CA SER A 79 34.99 14.79 0.74
C SER A 79 34.91 15.70 -0.49
N ILE A 80 33.72 16.21 -0.80
CA ILE A 80 33.52 17.21 -1.85
C ILE A 80 33.72 18.59 -1.22
N ASP A 81 34.71 19.32 -1.70
CA ASP A 81 34.95 20.70 -1.29
C ASP A 81 33.96 21.64 -2.00
N PHE A 82 33.56 22.71 -1.31
CA PHE A 82 32.66 23.71 -1.87
C PHE A 82 33.11 25.13 -1.54
N SER A 83 33.13 25.99 -2.57
CA SER A 83 33.50 27.39 -2.46
C SER A 83 32.35 28.24 -1.93
N GLU A 84 31.13 27.77 -2.21
CA GLU A 84 29.87 28.35 -1.78
C GLU A 84 28.84 27.23 -1.66
N LEU A 85 28.00 27.29 -0.63
CA LEU A 85 26.85 26.42 -0.47
C LEU A 85 25.61 27.26 -0.24
N VAL A 86 24.61 27.07 -1.08
CA VAL A 86 23.29 27.68 -0.94
C VAL A 86 22.27 26.60 -0.60
N LEU A 87 21.50 26.81 0.47
CA LEU A 87 20.44 25.92 0.93
C LEU A 87 19.08 26.60 0.69
N ASN A 88 18.42 26.22 -0.40
CA ASN A 88 17.11 26.71 -0.80
C ASN A 88 15.99 25.76 -0.34
N ASP A 89 14.94 26.32 0.25
CA ASP A 89 13.70 25.57 0.50
C ASP A 89 12.55 26.53 0.78
N VAL A 90 11.49 26.49 -0.03
CA VAL A 90 10.32 27.36 0.15
C VAL A 90 9.54 27.06 1.44
N ASN A 91 9.69 25.87 2.04
CA ASN A 91 9.07 25.54 3.32
C ASN A 91 9.90 26.01 4.51
N ILE A 92 9.82 27.31 4.81
CA ILE A 92 10.49 27.92 5.95
C ILE A 92 10.05 27.33 7.29
N ASP A 93 8.78 26.91 7.39
CA ASP A 93 8.20 26.45 8.65
C ASP A 93 8.72 25.08 9.05
N ASP A 94 9.10 24.23 8.08
CA ASP A 94 9.52 22.84 8.33
C ASP A 94 10.96 22.53 7.92
N ARG A 95 11.73 23.50 7.42
CA ARG A 95 13.17 23.31 7.17
C ARG A 95 14.04 23.58 8.40
N ASN A 96 15.27 23.09 8.38
CA ASN A 96 16.26 23.32 9.44
C ASN A 96 16.89 24.71 9.35
N ASN A 97 16.14 25.74 9.74
CA ASN A 97 16.62 27.13 9.78
C ASN A 97 17.86 27.31 10.69
N GLY A 98 18.05 26.41 11.66
CA GLY A 98 19.15 26.45 12.64
C GLY A 98 20.48 25.91 12.12
N ILE A 99 20.52 25.22 10.97
CA ILE A 99 21.74 24.59 10.47
C ILE A 99 22.83 25.64 10.16
N GLN A 100 24.03 25.47 10.72
CA GLN A 100 25.13 26.42 10.60
C GLN A 100 26.08 26.03 9.46
N ILE A 101 25.53 25.86 8.27
CA ILE A 101 26.28 25.63 7.03
C ILE A 101 25.58 26.31 5.85
N GLY A 102 26.38 26.89 4.94
CA GLY A 102 25.87 27.55 3.74
C GLY A 102 25.03 28.81 4.00
N THR A 103 24.59 29.44 2.91
CA THR A 103 23.67 30.57 2.89
C THR A 103 22.26 30.05 2.63
N LYS A 104 21.26 30.49 3.39
CA LYS A 104 19.87 30.03 3.24
C LYS A 104 19.05 30.99 2.39
N GLN A 105 18.18 30.45 1.54
CA GLN A 105 17.20 31.20 0.74
C GLN A 105 15.88 30.42 0.66
N ASP A 106 14.77 31.07 0.37
CA ASP A 106 13.40 30.54 0.41
C ASP A 106 12.66 30.71 -0.93
N ASP A 107 13.40 30.79 -2.03
CA ASP A 107 12.84 30.97 -3.36
C ASP A 107 12.12 29.70 -3.85
N ASP A 108 10.98 29.90 -4.52
CA ASP A 108 10.22 28.82 -5.15
C ASP A 108 10.94 28.35 -6.41
N PHE A 109 11.37 27.08 -6.45
CA PHE A 109 12.09 26.52 -7.60
C PHE A 109 11.24 26.43 -8.88
N LEU A 110 9.94 26.73 -8.83
CA LEU A 110 9.09 26.91 -10.01
C LEU A 110 9.09 28.35 -10.55
N ASP A 111 9.67 29.31 -9.81
CA ASP A 111 9.86 30.70 -10.25
C ASP A 111 11.32 30.94 -10.65
N ALA A 112 11.62 30.68 -11.91
CA ALA A 112 12.95 30.84 -12.49
C ALA A 112 13.51 32.28 -12.38
N THR A 113 12.67 33.30 -12.19
CA THR A 113 13.10 34.69 -12.08
C THR A 113 13.88 34.97 -10.78
N LYS A 114 13.71 34.10 -9.78
CA LYS A 114 14.44 34.18 -8.50
C LYS A 114 15.88 33.68 -8.61
N PHE A 115 16.17 32.86 -9.61
CA PHE A 115 17.45 32.20 -9.75
C PHE A 115 18.28 32.85 -10.85
N THR A 116 19.30 33.61 -10.45
CA THR A 116 20.17 34.36 -11.38
C THR A 116 21.64 33.92 -11.36
N THR A 117 21.97 33.00 -10.44
CA THR A 117 23.34 32.53 -10.20
C THR A 117 23.49 31.10 -10.70
N LYS A 118 24.63 30.80 -11.32
CA LYS A 118 24.99 29.47 -11.82
C LYS A 118 25.79 28.69 -10.77
N TYR A 119 25.61 27.37 -10.73
CA TYR A 119 26.22 26.46 -9.75
C TYR A 119 26.88 25.27 -10.45
N ASP A 120 27.99 24.78 -9.91
CA ASP A 120 28.67 23.56 -10.38
C ASP A 120 27.93 22.29 -9.97
N LEU A 121 27.36 22.29 -8.76
CA LEU A 121 26.68 21.14 -8.19
C LEU A 121 25.28 21.54 -7.70
N ILE A 122 24.25 20.85 -8.19
CA ILE A 122 22.85 21.13 -7.88
C ILE A 122 22.27 19.88 -7.24
N VAL A 123 21.84 19.97 -5.98
CA VAL A 123 21.13 18.89 -5.28
C VAL A 123 19.63 19.16 -5.35
N PHE A 124 18.86 18.16 -5.76
CA PHE A 124 17.41 18.25 -5.87
C PHE A 124 16.74 17.00 -5.29
N ASN A 125 16.02 17.18 -4.19
CA ASN A 125 15.24 16.14 -3.52
C ASN A 125 13.84 16.68 -3.16
N PRO A 126 12.98 16.90 -4.16
CA PRO A 126 11.65 17.44 -3.92
C PRO A 126 10.77 16.45 -3.14
N GLN A 127 9.80 17.00 -2.41
CA GLN A 127 8.67 16.24 -1.89
C GLN A 127 7.56 16.24 -2.94
N ILE A 128 7.21 15.06 -3.47
CA ILE A 128 6.29 14.89 -4.58
C ILE A 128 5.05 14.11 -4.11
N GLY A 129 3.89 14.78 -4.09
CA GLY A 129 2.61 14.20 -3.65
C GLY A 129 2.45 14.04 -2.12
N GLY A 130 1.21 14.12 -1.63
CA GLY A 130 0.84 13.95 -0.20
C GLY A 130 -0.31 14.85 0.26
N LYS A 131 -1.15 14.41 1.22
CA LYS A 131 -2.22 15.23 1.82
C LYS A 131 -1.76 15.96 3.10
N GLU A 132 -2.05 17.26 3.11
CA GLU A 132 -2.45 18.13 4.23
C GLU A 132 -1.47 18.48 5.38
N THR A 133 -0.29 17.87 5.55
CA THR A 133 0.63 18.29 6.64
C THR A 133 1.85 19.12 6.23
N TYR A 134 2.10 19.32 4.94
CA TYR A 134 3.17 20.19 4.41
C TYR A 134 2.53 21.27 3.52
N SER A 135 2.21 22.43 4.08
CA SER A 135 1.34 23.41 3.40
C SER A 135 2.05 24.24 2.31
N LYS A 136 3.40 24.25 2.30
CA LYS A 136 4.23 24.93 1.29
C LYS A 136 5.38 24.01 0.88
N GLY A 137 5.70 23.94 -0.41
CA GLY A 137 6.84 23.16 -0.93
C GLY A 137 6.53 21.74 -1.46
N ILE A 138 5.32 21.20 -1.28
CA ILE A 138 4.88 20.01 -2.04
C ILE A 138 4.63 20.42 -3.49
N VAL A 139 5.24 19.72 -4.42
CA VAL A 139 4.99 19.91 -5.85
C VAL A 139 4.47 18.62 -6.46
N GLU A 140 3.29 18.70 -7.08
CA GLU A 140 2.77 17.67 -7.95
C GLU A 140 3.11 18.05 -9.40
N PHE A 141 4.19 17.46 -9.93
CA PHE A 141 4.54 17.56 -11.35
C PHE A 141 3.56 16.76 -12.20
N GLU A 142 3.31 17.24 -13.41
CA GLU A 142 2.61 16.48 -14.43
C GLU A 142 3.30 15.13 -14.72
N LYS A 143 2.51 14.10 -15.02
CA LYS A 143 3.01 12.79 -15.48
C LYS A 143 3.06 12.79 -17.02
N ILE A 144 3.96 13.60 -17.58
CA ILE A 144 4.12 13.80 -19.03
C ILE A 144 5.59 13.57 -19.38
N GLU A 145 5.86 12.61 -20.27
CA GLU A 145 7.20 12.45 -20.85
C GLU A 145 7.40 13.51 -21.94
N PRO A 146 8.46 14.34 -21.85
CA PRO A 146 8.78 15.30 -22.88
C PRO A 146 9.33 14.60 -24.13
N ILE A 147 8.97 15.10 -25.30
CA ILE A 147 9.60 14.67 -26.55
C ILE A 147 10.95 15.39 -26.64
N ILE A 148 12.05 14.63 -26.65
CA ILE A 148 13.40 15.15 -26.85
C ILE A 148 13.83 14.87 -28.29
N TYR A 149 14.19 15.93 -29.02
CA TYR A 149 14.53 15.86 -30.43
C TYR A 149 15.62 16.88 -30.75
N ASN A 150 16.65 16.47 -31.50
CA ASN A 150 17.84 17.31 -31.70
C ASN A 150 17.60 18.52 -32.62
N ASN A 151 16.59 18.46 -33.50
CA ASN A 151 16.30 19.55 -34.44
C ASN A 151 15.06 20.36 -34.00
N THR A 152 14.56 21.24 -34.88
CA THR A 152 13.44 22.12 -34.52
C THR A 152 12.12 21.35 -34.37
N PHE A 153 11.11 22.03 -33.82
CA PHE A 153 9.78 21.46 -33.70
C PHE A 153 9.17 21.13 -35.07
N GLU A 154 9.41 21.99 -36.06
CA GLU A 154 9.02 21.79 -37.45
C GLU A 154 9.67 20.53 -38.05
N ASP A 155 10.98 20.34 -37.83
CA ASP A 155 11.70 19.16 -38.28
C ASP A 155 11.15 17.88 -37.65
N TYR A 156 10.71 17.95 -36.39
CA TYR A 156 10.04 16.85 -35.72
C TYR A 156 8.69 16.55 -36.39
N LEU A 157 7.84 17.55 -36.64
CA LEU A 157 6.56 17.36 -37.31
C LEU A 157 6.74 16.75 -38.71
N ILE A 158 7.70 17.26 -39.49
CA ILE A 158 8.05 16.69 -40.80
C ILE A 158 8.44 15.21 -40.67
N SER A 159 9.24 14.85 -39.65
CA SER A 159 9.65 13.46 -39.41
C SER A 159 8.47 12.52 -39.10
N GLN A 160 7.40 13.07 -38.52
CA GLN A 160 6.16 12.34 -38.23
C GLN A 160 5.19 12.31 -39.43
N GLY A 161 5.60 12.84 -40.59
CA GLY A 161 4.76 12.90 -41.80
C GLY A 161 3.66 13.96 -41.75
N ILE A 162 3.80 14.95 -40.87
CA ILE A 162 2.84 16.04 -40.71
C ILE A 162 3.19 17.16 -41.70
N ASP A 163 2.21 17.57 -42.52
CA ASP A 163 2.38 18.68 -43.47
C ASP A 163 2.41 20.02 -42.73
N ILE A 164 3.61 20.57 -42.56
CA ILE A 164 3.81 21.82 -41.83
C ILE A 164 3.28 23.07 -42.55
N SER A 165 2.96 22.98 -43.85
CA SER A 165 2.44 24.13 -44.61
C SER A 165 1.05 24.58 -44.13
N LEU A 166 0.38 23.75 -43.32
CA LEU A 166 -0.92 24.02 -42.72
C LEU A 166 -0.84 24.76 -41.38
N PHE A 167 0.36 25.05 -40.88
CA PHE A 167 0.58 25.63 -39.55
C PHE A 167 1.46 26.88 -39.57
N ASP A 168 1.06 27.89 -38.80
CA ASP A 168 1.94 28.96 -38.34
C ASP A 168 2.46 28.58 -36.94
N ILE A 169 3.76 28.40 -36.80
CA ILE A 169 4.41 28.01 -35.55
C ILE A 169 5.19 29.21 -34.99
N SER A 170 4.96 29.53 -33.72
CA SER A 170 5.68 30.60 -33.01
C SER A 170 6.25 30.09 -31.71
N VAL A 171 7.53 30.36 -31.46
CA VAL A 171 8.24 29.96 -30.24
C VAL A 171 8.46 31.18 -29.36
N ASP A 172 8.08 31.09 -28.09
CA ASP A 172 8.40 32.06 -27.05
C ASP A 172 9.52 31.49 -26.16
N GLU A 173 10.72 32.05 -26.31
CA GLU A 173 11.91 31.65 -25.57
C GLU A 173 11.85 32.04 -24.07
N SER A 174 11.16 33.13 -23.75
CA SER A 174 11.03 33.61 -22.36
C SER A 174 10.07 32.72 -21.59
N GLU A 175 8.94 32.37 -22.21
CA GLU A 175 7.97 31.49 -21.60
C GLU A 175 8.28 30.01 -21.77
N LYS A 176 9.24 29.65 -22.64
CA LYS A 176 9.50 28.28 -23.07
C LYS A 176 8.21 27.63 -23.55
N SER A 177 7.58 28.26 -24.53
CA SER A 177 6.33 27.75 -25.12
C SER A 177 6.36 27.77 -26.63
N ILE A 178 5.64 26.84 -27.24
CA ILE A 178 5.42 26.76 -28.69
C ILE A 178 3.93 26.92 -28.92
N LEU A 179 3.53 27.87 -29.76
CA LEU A 179 2.14 28.02 -30.18
C LEU A 179 2.01 27.62 -31.65
N VAL A 180 1.15 26.66 -31.93
CA VAL A 180 0.78 26.21 -33.27
C VAL A 180 -0.58 26.76 -33.64
N TYR A 181 -0.67 27.48 -34.75
CA TYR A 181 -1.90 28.04 -35.28
C TYR A 181 -2.23 27.45 -36.65
N SER A 182 -3.50 27.17 -36.92
CA SER A 182 -3.97 26.84 -38.27
C SER A 182 -5.27 27.58 -38.61
N ASP A 183 -5.30 28.22 -39.77
CA ASP A 183 -6.51 28.82 -40.35
C ASP A 183 -7.41 27.79 -41.06
N ASP A 184 -6.83 26.68 -41.51
CA ASP A 184 -7.48 25.70 -42.39
C ASP A 184 -7.96 24.44 -41.65
N MET A 185 -7.43 24.15 -40.46
CA MET A 185 -7.76 22.95 -39.70
C MET A 185 -8.81 23.18 -38.62
N THR A 186 -9.73 22.22 -38.48
CA THR A 186 -10.74 22.20 -37.41
C THR A 186 -10.14 21.79 -36.06
N LYS A 187 -10.84 22.08 -34.96
CA LYS A 187 -10.45 21.61 -33.61
C LYS A 187 -10.17 20.11 -33.55
N SER A 188 -11.00 19.28 -34.19
CA SER A 188 -10.84 17.82 -34.16
C SER A 188 -9.54 17.39 -34.83
N GLN A 189 -9.21 18.00 -35.97
CA GLN A 189 -7.98 17.70 -36.71
C GLN A 189 -6.74 18.18 -35.96
N MET A 190 -6.81 19.38 -35.35
CA MET A 190 -5.72 19.88 -34.50
C MET A 190 -5.48 18.97 -33.29
N ASN A 191 -6.55 18.53 -32.62
CA ASN A 191 -6.46 17.60 -31.49
C ASN A 191 -5.86 16.24 -31.92
N GLU A 192 -6.23 15.73 -33.08
CA GLU A 192 -5.70 14.46 -33.58
C GLU A 192 -4.18 14.48 -33.72
N VAL A 193 -3.64 15.60 -34.22
CA VAL A 193 -2.20 15.80 -34.44
C VAL A 193 -1.45 16.07 -33.13
N PHE A 194 -1.94 16.99 -32.29
CA PHE A 194 -1.15 17.54 -31.18
C PHE A 194 -1.52 16.99 -29.79
N LYS A 195 -2.57 16.17 -29.63
CA LYS A 195 -2.98 15.63 -28.31
C LYS A 195 -1.87 14.95 -27.51
N ASN A 196 -0.90 14.36 -28.21
CA ASN A 196 0.21 13.61 -27.62
C ASN A 196 1.51 14.43 -27.53
N ILE A 197 1.55 15.63 -28.09
CA ILE A 197 2.73 16.50 -28.10
C ILE A 197 2.49 17.63 -27.10
N LYS A 198 2.63 17.32 -25.81
CA LYS A 198 2.35 18.29 -24.72
C LYS A 198 3.57 19.10 -24.33
N ILE A 199 4.75 18.47 -24.31
CA ILE A 199 6.04 19.10 -24.02
C ILE A 199 7.04 18.63 -25.07
N PHE A 200 7.71 19.57 -25.73
CA PHE A 200 8.74 19.30 -26.74
C PHE A 200 10.02 20.06 -26.40
N ASN A 201 11.15 19.36 -26.23
CA ASN A 201 12.43 19.94 -25.79
C ASN A 201 12.29 20.87 -24.58
N TYR A 202 11.37 20.52 -23.66
CA TYR A 202 11.01 21.34 -22.49
C TYR A 202 10.38 22.70 -22.82
N TYR A 203 9.68 22.80 -23.95
CA TYR A 203 8.73 23.86 -24.26
C TYR A 203 7.30 23.32 -24.12
N ASP A 204 6.43 24.07 -23.46
CA ASP A 204 5.00 23.73 -23.41
C ASP A 204 4.37 23.99 -24.78
N VAL A 205 3.71 22.98 -25.33
CA VAL A 205 3.10 23.07 -26.66
C VAL A 205 1.63 23.44 -26.52
N PHE A 206 1.28 24.56 -27.14
CA PHE A 206 -0.06 25.09 -27.26
C PHE A 206 -0.50 25.06 -28.72
N TYR A 207 -1.79 24.87 -28.96
CA TYR A 207 -2.29 24.91 -30.33
C TYR A 207 -3.72 25.44 -30.41
N LYS A 208 -4.04 26.15 -31.49
CA LYS A 208 -5.35 26.77 -31.67
C LYS A 208 -5.74 26.83 -33.16
N SER A 209 -7.03 26.99 -33.44
CA SER A 209 -7.53 27.21 -34.80
C SER A 209 -8.28 28.53 -34.90
N LYS A 210 -8.62 28.96 -36.12
CA LYS A 210 -9.37 30.21 -36.36
C LYS A 210 -10.66 30.37 -35.55
N THR A 211 -11.37 29.27 -35.31
CA THR A 211 -12.70 29.27 -34.67
C THR A 211 -12.68 28.83 -33.21
N TRP A 212 -11.50 28.48 -32.67
CA TRP A 212 -11.38 27.84 -31.37
C TRP A 212 -10.19 28.35 -30.55
N ASN A 213 -10.43 28.51 -29.25
CA ASN A 213 -9.45 29.01 -28.29
C ASN A 213 -8.28 28.04 -28.09
N THR A 214 -7.14 28.54 -27.60
CA THR A 214 -5.92 27.76 -27.40
C THR A 214 -6.09 26.54 -26.48
N GLU A 215 -5.66 25.36 -26.94
CA GLU A 215 -5.37 24.17 -26.10
C GLU A 215 -3.95 24.25 -25.57
N GLY A 216 -3.74 23.61 -24.43
CA GLY A 216 -2.45 23.45 -23.79
C GLY A 216 -2.49 24.04 -22.40
N LYS A 217 -1.47 23.73 -21.61
CA LYS A 217 -1.30 24.31 -20.28
C LYS A 217 0.16 24.51 -20.00
N THR A 218 0.48 25.56 -19.23
CA THR A 218 1.81 25.70 -18.65
C THR A 218 2.03 24.58 -17.64
N THR A 219 3.13 23.85 -17.76
CA THR A 219 3.45 22.72 -16.88
C THR A 219 4.47 23.11 -15.83
N LYS A 220 4.37 22.47 -14.66
CA LYS A 220 5.38 22.65 -13.60
C LYS A 220 6.72 22.04 -13.99
N ILE A 221 6.70 21.06 -14.89
CA ILE A 221 7.91 20.51 -15.52
C ILE A 221 8.68 21.64 -16.20
N VAL A 222 8.06 22.37 -17.14
CA VAL A 222 8.73 23.45 -17.87
C VAL A 222 9.13 24.61 -16.95
N GLN A 223 8.30 24.95 -15.97
CA GLN A 223 8.65 25.94 -14.94
C GLN A 223 9.94 25.57 -14.18
N PHE A 224 10.05 24.34 -13.67
CA PHE A 224 11.26 23.86 -13.02
C PHE A 224 12.46 23.83 -13.98
N ARG A 225 12.24 23.46 -15.25
CA ARG A 225 13.30 23.40 -16.25
C ARG A 225 13.87 24.77 -16.57
N LYS A 226 13.05 25.83 -16.61
CA LYS A 226 13.53 27.22 -16.68
C LYS A 226 14.45 27.56 -15.51
N THR A 227 14.08 27.16 -14.29
CA THR A 227 14.93 27.34 -13.10
C THR A 227 16.24 26.58 -13.24
N LEU A 228 16.17 25.30 -13.61
CA LEU A 228 17.34 24.44 -13.78
C LEU A 228 18.29 25.01 -14.85
N GLU A 229 17.76 25.49 -15.97
CA GLU A 229 18.53 26.17 -17.00
C GLU A 229 19.17 27.45 -16.47
N ASN A 230 18.48 28.25 -15.66
CA ASN A 230 19.05 29.47 -15.07
C ASN A 230 20.19 29.20 -14.07
N ILE A 231 20.14 28.08 -13.35
CA ILE A 231 21.17 27.72 -12.35
C ILE A 231 22.27 26.81 -12.87
N SER A 232 22.14 26.21 -14.05
CA SER A 232 23.13 25.28 -14.62
C SER A 232 23.97 25.90 -15.75
N HIS A 233 25.25 25.57 -15.79
CA HIS A 233 26.12 25.71 -16.96
C HIS A 233 26.32 24.33 -17.64
N GLU A 234 27.04 24.28 -18.76
CA GLU A 234 27.18 23.05 -19.56
C GLU A 234 27.74 21.86 -18.75
N ASN A 235 28.68 22.13 -17.85
CA ASN A 235 29.34 21.14 -16.99
C ASN A 235 28.72 21.01 -15.59
N SER A 236 27.55 21.60 -15.34
CA SER A 236 26.88 21.45 -14.04
C SER A 236 26.46 20.02 -13.81
N ILE A 237 26.66 19.56 -12.58
CA ILE A 237 26.25 18.24 -12.12
C ILE A 237 24.97 18.39 -11.32
N VAL A 238 23.96 17.59 -11.65
CA VAL A 238 22.70 17.52 -10.90
C VAL A 238 22.65 16.20 -10.15
N ILE A 239 22.53 16.26 -8.82
CA ILE A 239 22.21 15.13 -7.97
C ILE A 239 20.71 15.16 -7.69
N PHE A 240 19.98 14.25 -8.31
CA PHE A 240 18.55 14.10 -8.10
C PHE A 240 18.26 12.88 -7.22
N TYR A 241 17.55 13.08 -6.11
CA TYR A 241 17.04 12.00 -5.27
C TYR A 241 15.52 11.96 -5.33
N GLY A 242 14.97 11.00 -6.10
CA GLY A 242 13.54 10.94 -6.41
C GLY A 242 13.15 9.68 -7.17
N GLU A 243 11.88 9.54 -7.53
CA GLU A 243 11.42 8.34 -8.25
C GLU A 243 11.85 8.36 -9.73
N MET A 244 12.04 7.17 -10.30
CA MET A 244 12.44 6.99 -11.71
C MET A 244 11.51 7.68 -12.71
N ASN A 245 10.19 7.69 -12.46
CA ASN A 245 9.24 8.35 -13.36
C ASN A 245 9.50 9.86 -13.44
N TYR A 246 9.75 10.51 -12.29
CA TYR A 246 10.07 11.94 -12.27
C TYR A 246 11.45 12.23 -12.86
N PHE A 247 12.41 11.30 -12.73
CA PHE A 247 13.66 11.40 -13.48
C PHE A 247 13.39 11.49 -15.00
N LYS A 248 12.56 10.59 -15.55
CA LYS A 248 12.19 10.59 -16.98
C LYS A 248 11.49 11.89 -17.40
N TYR A 249 10.61 12.43 -16.56
CA TYR A 249 9.89 13.66 -16.90
C TYR A 249 10.81 14.88 -16.85
N LEU A 250 11.68 14.99 -15.84
CA LEU A 250 12.42 16.21 -15.54
C LEU A 250 13.82 16.26 -16.17
N PHE A 251 14.41 15.13 -16.58
CA PHE A 251 15.81 15.08 -17.02
C PHE A 251 16.03 14.20 -18.27
N ALA A 252 15.03 14.04 -19.14
CA ALA A 252 15.13 13.26 -20.37
C ALA A 252 16.23 13.73 -21.33
N ASP A 253 16.64 14.99 -21.27
CA ASP A 253 17.70 15.57 -22.10
C ASP A 253 19.12 15.38 -21.53
N TYR A 254 19.27 14.78 -20.35
CA TYR A 254 20.57 14.49 -19.77
C TYR A 254 21.12 13.17 -20.31
N THR A 255 22.39 13.17 -20.72
CA THR A 255 23.00 12.07 -21.48
C THR A 255 24.11 11.35 -20.72
N ASN A 256 24.78 12.03 -19.78
CA ASN A 256 25.79 11.43 -18.90
C ASN A 256 25.18 11.18 -17.53
N ILE A 257 24.93 9.90 -17.21
CA ILE A 257 24.11 9.47 -16.08
C ILE A 257 24.89 8.43 -15.27
N ARG A 258 25.04 8.65 -13.96
CA ARG A 258 25.39 7.61 -12.98
C ARG A 258 24.18 7.39 -12.10
N PHE A 259 23.75 6.15 -12.01
CA PHE A 259 22.49 5.80 -11.38
C PHE A 259 22.70 4.70 -10.34
N TYR A 260 22.23 4.93 -9.12
CA TYR A 260 22.26 3.93 -8.06
C TYR A 260 20.94 3.14 -8.05
N LEU A 261 21.00 1.90 -8.54
CA LEU A 261 19.89 0.94 -8.58
C LEU A 261 19.50 0.49 -7.17
N GLN A 262 18.21 0.64 -6.85
CA GLN A 262 17.60 0.18 -5.61
C GLN A 262 16.25 -0.47 -5.91
N ASP A 263 15.87 -1.47 -5.11
CA ASP A 263 14.76 -2.40 -5.39
C ASP A 263 13.38 -1.73 -5.46
N SER A 264 13.18 -0.59 -4.81
CA SER A 264 11.96 0.22 -4.95
C SER A 264 12.12 1.63 -4.36
N GLY A 265 11.25 2.58 -4.74
CA GLY A 265 11.14 3.91 -4.13
C GLY A 265 11.97 5.02 -4.78
N LYS A 266 12.42 6.00 -3.97
CA LYS A 266 13.31 7.08 -4.42
C LYS A 266 14.69 6.50 -4.70
N GLN A 267 15.29 6.91 -5.81
CA GLN A 267 16.62 6.50 -6.23
C GLN A 267 17.50 7.73 -6.44
N LEU A 268 18.82 7.52 -6.46
CA LEU A 268 19.80 8.58 -6.61
C LEU A 268 20.39 8.59 -8.03
N PHE A 269 20.28 9.74 -8.68
CA PHE A 269 20.77 9.99 -10.03
C PHE A 269 21.80 11.11 -9.97
N VAL A 270 22.96 10.91 -10.60
CA VAL A 270 23.98 11.93 -10.82
C VAL A 270 24.07 12.19 -12.31
N LEU A 271 23.76 13.43 -12.71
CA LEU A 271 23.44 13.79 -14.08
C LEU A 271 24.35 14.92 -14.56
N ALA A 272 24.86 14.79 -15.77
CA ALA A 272 25.56 15.86 -16.48
C ALA A 272 25.16 15.87 -17.96
N LYS A 273 25.26 17.03 -18.60
CA LYS A 273 25.16 17.13 -20.06
C LYS A 273 26.53 16.83 -20.68
N GLY A 274 26.55 16.20 -21.85
CA GLY A 274 27.80 15.88 -22.55
C GLY A 274 27.73 14.57 -23.32
N GLU A 275 28.87 13.88 -23.41
CA GLU A 275 28.97 12.59 -24.09
C GLU A 275 28.01 11.57 -23.46
N SER A 276 27.26 10.86 -24.31
CA SER A 276 26.26 9.90 -23.84
C SER A 276 26.95 8.72 -23.15
N SER A 277 26.75 8.63 -21.84
CA SER A 277 27.35 7.61 -20.99
C SER A 277 26.40 7.34 -19.83
N LYS A 278 25.70 6.20 -19.88
CA LYS A 278 24.83 5.76 -18.80
C LYS A 278 25.48 4.56 -18.12
N LYS A 279 25.79 4.70 -16.83
CA LYS A 279 26.23 3.58 -15.99
C LYS A 279 25.34 3.46 -14.77
N CYS A 280 24.97 2.22 -14.48
CA CYS A 280 24.10 1.89 -13.37
C CYS A 280 24.89 1.05 -12.38
N TYR A 281 24.72 1.30 -11.09
CA TYR A 281 25.47 0.60 -10.05
C TYR A 281 24.51 0.01 -9.04
N GLN A 282 24.86 -1.17 -8.54
CA GLN A 282 24.20 -1.80 -7.42
C GLN A 282 25.22 -2.00 -6.30
N LYS A 283 24.78 -1.86 -5.05
CA LYS A 283 25.62 -2.13 -3.88
C LYS A 283 25.51 -3.62 -3.53
N LYS A 284 26.59 -4.38 -3.67
CA LYS A 284 26.71 -5.77 -3.23
C LYS A 284 27.89 -5.86 -2.25
N GLU A 285 27.69 -6.43 -1.07
CA GLU A 285 28.75 -6.62 -0.05
C GLU A 285 29.58 -5.35 0.26
N ASN A 286 28.91 -4.19 0.41
CA ASN A 286 29.54 -2.87 0.61
C ASN A 286 30.43 -2.35 -0.55
N GLN A 287 30.36 -2.95 -1.73
CA GLN A 287 30.99 -2.44 -2.95
C GLN A 287 29.96 -2.07 -4.01
N PHE A 288 30.24 -1.02 -4.78
CA PHE A 288 29.40 -0.62 -5.92
C PHE A 288 29.89 -1.31 -7.18
N ILE A 289 29.03 -2.15 -7.76
CA ILE A 289 29.33 -2.93 -8.96
C ILE A 289 28.49 -2.37 -10.10
N GLU A 290 29.12 -2.15 -11.26
CA GLU A 290 28.43 -1.69 -12.46
C GLU A 290 27.51 -2.79 -13.00
N ASN A 291 26.24 -2.46 -13.15
CA ASN A 291 25.21 -3.25 -13.78
C ASN A 291 25.02 -2.77 -15.22
N LYS A 292 25.51 -3.56 -16.17
CA LYS A 292 25.54 -3.20 -17.60
C LYS A 292 24.16 -3.07 -18.23
N ASN A 293 23.16 -3.77 -17.70
CA ASN A 293 21.81 -3.76 -18.25
C ASN A 293 20.94 -2.66 -17.64
N CYS A 294 21.42 -1.98 -16.59
CA CYS A 294 20.61 -1.03 -15.82
C CYS A 294 19.28 -1.62 -15.35
N GLU A 295 19.26 -2.93 -15.17
CA GLU A 295 18.14 -3.75 -14.74
C GLU A 295 18.58 -4.47 -13.48
N ILE A 296 17.75 -4.49 -12.44
CA ILE A 296 18.04 -5.33 -11.28
C ILE A 296 18.04 -6.77 -11.80
N GLU A 297 19.20 -7.44 -11.77
CA GLU A 297 19.32 -8.83 -12.16
C GLU A 297 18.35 -9.65 -11.30
N LYS A 298 17.24 -10.07 -11.90
CA LYS A 298 16.45 -11.18 -11.40
C LYS A 298 17.28 -12.43 -11.67
N SER A 299 17.64 -13.17 -10.63
CA SER A 299 18.19 -14.51 -10.80
C SER A 299 17.22 -15.30 -11.68
N SER A 300 17.68 -15.60 -12.90
CA SER A 300 16.97 -16.38 -13.91
C SER A 300 17.87 -17.56 -14.24
N ASP A 301 17.76 -18.62 -13.45
CA ASP A 301 18.08 -19.97 -13.89
C ASP A 301 16.74 -20.71 -14.00
N ASP A 302 16.14 -20.68 -15.19
CA ASP A 302 15.27 -21.75 -15.67
C ASP A 302 16.11 -22.55 -16.68
N ASP A 303 16.35 -23.81 -16.33
CA ASP A 303 16.73 -24.97 -17.15
C ASP A 303 17.89 -24.85 -18.16
N GLU A 304 19.09 -25.30 -17.76
CA GLU A 304 19.82 -26.36 -18.46
C GLU A 304 20.92 -26.96 -17.54
N ASP A 305 20.88 -28.28 -17.35
CA ASP A 305 21.89 -29.08 -16.65
C ASP A 305 23.32 -28.71 -17.06
N LEU A 306 24.25 -28.57 -16.09
CA LEU A 306 25.59 -29.20 -16.12
C LEU A 306 26.42 -28.96 -14.83
N ASP A 307 26.57 -30.06 -14.10
CA ASP A 307 27.77 -30.58 -13.44
C ASP A 307 28.39 -29.81 -12.25
N ILE A 308 27.83 -30.09 -11.07
CA ILE A 308 28.41 -29.89 -9.73
C ILE A 308 29.56 -30.92 -9.47
N GLY A 309 30.49 -31.03 -10.43
CA GLY A 309 31.59 -32.00 -10.38
C GLY A 309 32.95 -31.40 -9.97
N GLU A 310 33.21 -30.14 -10.32
CA GLU A 310 34.59 -29.59 -10.26
C GLU A 310 34.83 -28.53 -9.16
N LEU A 311 33.80 -28.08 -8.45
CA LEU A 311 33.96 -27.06 -7.39
C LEU A 311 34.13 -27.63 -5.96
N MET A 312 34.17 -28.97 -5.82
CA MET A 312 34.27 -29.67 -4.53
C MET A 312 35.71 -30.07 -4.14
N GLN A 313 36.74 -29.48 -4.75
CA GLN A 313 38.14 -29.87 -4.47
C GLN A 313 39.08 -28.74 -4.01
N GLU A 314 38.57 -27.66 -3.40
CA GLU A 314 39.43 -26.61 -2.81
C GLU A 314 39.02 -26.11 -1.41
N LEU A 315 38.10 -26.78 -0.69
CA LEU A 315 37.66 -26.34 0.65
C LEU A 315 37.84 -27.35 1.79
N GLU A 316 38.78 -28.31 1.67
CA GLU A 316 39.15 -29.21 2.78
C GLU A 316 40.43 -28.82 3.55
N GLU A 317 41.08 -27.70 3.26
CA GLU A 317 42.25 -27.27 4.03
C GLU A 317 42.03 -25.88 4.65
N ASN A 318 41.53 -25.86 5.88
CA ASN A 318 42.06 -25.05 7.00
C ASN A 318 41.17 -25.14 8.25
N LYS A 319 41.51 -26.05 9.17
CA LYS A 319 41.10 -26.02 10.58
C LYS A 319 42.25 -25.45 11.41
N THR A 320 41.96 -24.51 12.32
CA THR A 320 42.55 -24.38 13.69
C THR A 320 41.89 -23.20 14.42
N GLU A 321 41.12 -23.45 15.49
CA GLU A 321 41.47 -23.34 16.93
C GLU A 321 41.50 -21.92 17.52
N ASN A 322 40.61 -21.63 18.49
CA ASN A 322 40.98 -21.54 19.91
C ASN A 322 39.80 -21.30 20.87
N ASN A 323 39.90 -21.95 22.03
CA ASN A 323 39.01 -21.94 23.21
C ASN A 323 39.20 -20.69 24.10
N TYR A 324 38.22 -20.35 24.94
CA TYR A 324 38.42 -20.18 26.41
C TYR A 324 37.09 -20.13 27.20
N SER A 325 37.16 -20.65 28.42
CA SER A 325 36.11 -21.08 29.37
C SER A 325 35.79 -20.09 30.51
N GLY A 326 34.63 -20.23 31.17
CA GLY A 326 34.42 -19.75 32.56
C GLY A 326 33.00 -20.03 33.14
N PHE A 327 32.93 -20.57 34.36
CA PHE A 327 31.78 -21.21 35.05
C PHE A 327 31.48 -20.54 36.42
N LEU A 328 30.34 -20.91 37.06
CA LEU A 328 29.86 -20.70 38.47
C LEU A 328 28.98 -19.45 38.75
N GLN A 329 27.94 -19.42 39.60
CA GLN A 329 27.02 -20.37 40.26
C GLN A 329 25.91 -19.55 41.00
N SER A 330 24.82 -20.21 41.41
CA SER A 330 23.56 -19.77 42.06
C SER A 330 23.64 -19.20 43.50
N GLU A 331 22.62 -18.40 43.94
CA GLU A 331 21.72 -18.64 45.12
C GLU A 331 20.71 -17.48 45.39
N SER A 332 19.83 -17.64 46.39
CA SER A 332 18.38 -17.39 46.38
C SER A 332 17.79 -16.47 47.49
N LEU A 333 16.51 -16.04 47.32
CA LEU A 333 15.44 -15.65 48.31
C LEU A 333 15.57 -14.29 49.06
N THR A 334 14.54 -13.42 49.17
CA THR A 334 13.31 -13.59 49.98
C THR A 334 12.22 -12.53 49.70
N ILE A 335 10.96 -12.89 50.01
CA ILE A 335 9.69 -12.15 49.86
C ILE A 335 9.40 -11.22 51.06
N THR A 336 8.77 -10.06 50.83
CA THR A 336 7.92 -9.34 51.81
C THR A 336 6.67 -8.74 51.12
N SER A 337 5.61 -8.57 51.92
CA SER A 337 4.18 -8.64 51.57
C SER A 337 3.45 -7.31 51.26
N VAL A 338 2.60 -7.36 50.22
CA VAL A 338 1.24 -6.81 49.99
C VAL A 338 0.83 -5.42 50.52
N GLN A 339 0.60 -4.50 49.58
CA GLN A 339 -0.68 -3.78 49.42
C GLN A 339 -1.18 -4.01 47.98
N ASN A 340 -2.30 -4.71 47.81
CA ASN A 340 -2.91 -4.92 46.50
C ASN A 340 -3.75 -3.70 46.15
N ASP A 341 -3.12 -2.67 45.60
CA ASP A 341 -3.86 -1.59 44.94
C ASP A 341 -4.27 -2.07 43.54
N ASN A 342 -5.49 -2.61 43.45
CA ASN A 342 -6.06 -3.02 42.18
C ASN A 342 -6.30 -1.82 41.25
N GLU A 343 -6.22 -0.57 41.74
CA GLU A 343 -6.27 0.62 40.89
C GLU A 343 -5.07 0.69 39.96
N GLU A 344 -3.83 0.52 40.47
CA GLU A 344 -2.63 0.53 39.62
C GLU A 344 -2.59 -0.66 38.66
N LYS A 345 -2.99 -1.84 39.13
CA LYS A 345 -3.07 -3.04 38.29
C LYS A 345 -4.13 -2.90 37.21
N PHE A 346 -5.30 -2.35 37.55
CA PHE A 346 -6.34 -2.06 36.58
C PHE A 346 -5.89 -0.99 35.59
N LYS A 347 -5.18 0.04 36.06
CA LYS A 347 -4.67 1.12 35.20
C LYS A 347 -3.66 0.59 34.19
N GLN A 348 -2.70 -0.22 34.65
CA GLN A 348 -1.73 -0.91 33.78
C GLN A 348 -2.45 -1.83 32.80
N TRP A 349 -3.40 -2.65 33.27
CA TRP A 349 -4.21 -3.54 32.43
C TRP A 349 -5.05 -2.77 31.40
N TRP A 350 -5.74 -1.70 31.81
CA TRP A 350 -6.69 -0.95 30.98
C TRP A 350 -6.00 -0.20 29.85
N TYR A 351 -4.85 0.41 30.14
CA TYR A 351 -4.07 1.11 29.12
C TYR A 351 -3.26 0.17 28.24
N ALA A 352 -2.84 -1.00 28.74
CA ALA A 352 -2.21 -2.04 27.93
C ALA A 352 -3.23 -2.84 27.09
N ASN A 353 -4.49 -2.92 27.50
CA ASN A 353 -5.54 -3.67 26.79
C ASN A 353 -6.01 -2.90 25.54
N THR A 354 -5.45 -3.25 24.37
CA THR A 354 -5.75 -2.65 23.07
C THR A 354 -7.12 -3.03 22.50
N LYS A 355 -7.83 -3.98 23.12
CA LYS A 355 -9.09 -4.56 22.61
C LYS A 355 -10.37 -3.90 23.15
N ALA A 356 -10.25 -2.77 23.85
CA ALA A 356 -11.43 -2.03 24.25
C ALA A 356 -12.02 -1.36 23.00
N LEU A 357 -13.13 -1.85 22.46
CA LEU A 357 -13.68 -1.37 21.19
C LEU A 357 -14.80 -0.35 21.40
N ASN A 358 -14.92 0.62 20.50
CA ASN A 358 -16.08 1.49 20.41
C ASN A 358 -17.28 0.72 19.78
N SER A 359 -18.42 1.37 19.61
CA SER A 359 -19.62 0.77 18.99
C SER A 359 -19.44 0.35 17.51
N TYR A 360 -18.30 0.68 16.90
CA TYR A 360 -17.94 0.39 15.53
C TYR A 360 -16.80 -0.64 15.42
N ASN A 361 -16.48 -1.35 16.51
CA ASN A 361 -15.42 -2.36 16.55
C ASN A 361 -14.00 -1.83 16.29
N GLU A 362 -13.76 -0.55 16.53
CA GLU A 362 -12.42 0.06 16.43
C GLU A 362 -11.78 0.20 17.82
N PRO A 363 -10.44 0.11 17.95
CA PRO A 363 -9.75 0.33 19.23
C PRO A 363 -10.07 1.71 19.82
N LEU A 364 -10.56 1.74 21.05
CA LEU A 364 -10.79 2.96 21.82
C LEU A 364 -9.46 3.72 21.94
N ASP A 365 -9.45 4.96 21.46
CA ASP A 365 -8.29 5.83 21.57
C ASP A 365 -7.92 6.08 23.05
N GLN A 366 -6.66 6.48 23.27
CA GLN A 366 -6.13 6.71 24.62
C GLN A 366 -6.90 7.82 25.36
N LYS A 367 -7.48 8.79 24.65
CA LYS A 367 -8.26 9.88 25.22
C LYS A 367 -9.57 9.35 25.82
N THR A 368 -10.21 8.39 25.18
CA THR A 368 -11.47 7.76 25.60
C THR A 368 -11.24 6.78 26.75
N LYS A 369 -10.14 6.00 26.71
CA LYS A 369 -9.72 5.17 27.84
C LYS A 369 -9.46 6.01 29.10
N ASN A 370 -8.80 7.16 28.94
CA ASN A 370 -8.60 8.14 30.01
C ASN A 370 -9.93 8.69 30.53
N ALA A 371 -10.87 9.00 29.65
CA ALA A 371 -12.18 9.50 30.04
C ALA A 371 -12.96 8.49 30.90
N TYR A 372 -12.96 7.20 30.53
CA TYR A 372 -13.68 6.14 31.26
C TYR A 372 -13.05 5.82 32.61
N TYR A 373 -11.71 5.76 32.69
CA TYR A 373 -11.01 5.57 33.96
C TYR A 373 -11.25 6.75 34.92
N ASN A 374 -11.11 7.98 34.43
CA ASN A 374 -11.36 9.18 35.24
C ASN A 374 -12.83 9.31 35.65
N GLY A 375 -13.77 8.91 34.78
CA GLY A 375 -15.20 8.85 35.09
C GLY A 375 -15.50 7.85 36.21
N LEU A 376 -14.94 6.65 36.14
CA LEU A 376 -15.09 5.63 37.19
C LEU A 376 -14.51 6.11 38.52
N LYS A 377 -13.31 6.72 38.50
CA LYS A 377 -12.66 7.24 39.70
C LYS A 377 -13.46 8.36 40.37
N ARG A 378 -14.06 9.26 39.58
CA ARG A 378 -14.95 10.30 40.10
C ARG A 378 -16.22 9.73 40.72
N PHE A 379 -16.84 8.75 40.06
CA PHE A 379 -18.03 8.08 40.58
C PHE A 379 -17.73 7.33 41.89
N SER A 380 -16.59 6.65 41.98
CA SER A 380 -16.14 5.97 43.21
C SER A 380 -16.10 6.92 44.41
N ASN A 381 -15.65 8.16 44.21
CA ASN A 381 -15.62 9.17 45.26
C ASN A 381 -17.03 9.69 45.61
N GLU A 382 -17.91 9.85 44.62
CA GLU A 382 -19.29 10.32 44.83
C GLU A 382 -20.11 9.36 45.72
N VAL A 383 -19.99 8.05 45.48
CA VAL A 383 -20.69 7.03 46.28
C VAL A 383 -19.96 6.67 47.58
N SER A 384 -18.87 7.36 47.90
CA SER A 384 -18.02 7.11 49.09
C SER A 384 -17.60 5.65 49.24
N LEU A 385 -17.42 4.95 48.11
CA LEU A 385 -17.05 3.54 48.07
C LEU A 385 -15.85 3.38 47.15
N ASN A 386 -14.75 2.82 47.64
CA ASN A 386 -13.57 2.58 46.83
C ASN A 386 -13.81 1.36 45.93
N ILE A 387 -14.22 1.63 44.69
CA ILE A 387 -14.52 0.62 43.68
C ILE A 387 -13.27 -0.21 43.41
N PHE A 388 -12.09 0.41 43.41
CA PHE A 388 -10.82 -0.26 43.09
C PHE A 388 -10.29 -1.18 44.20
N ILE A 389 -10.98 -1.32 45.33
CA ILE A 389 -10.64 -2.32 46.37
C ILE A 389 -11.74 -3.39 46.48
N GLU A 390 -12.91 -3.14 45.88
CA GLU A 390 -14.03 -4.07 45.89
C GLU A 390 -13.80 -5.20 44.88
N ASN A 391 -13.72 -6.43 45.36
CA ASN A 391 -13.48 -7.63 44.54
C ASN A 391 -14.75 -8.49 44.38
N ASN A 392 -15.86 -8.13 45.03
CA ASN A 392 -17.13 -8.83 44.89
C ASN A 392 -17.86 -8.41 43.60
N ILE A 393 -17.83 -9.27 42.59
CA ILE A 393 -18.43 -9.04 41.27
C ILE A 393 -19.95 -8.85 41.34
N GLU A 394 -20.67 -9.54 42.22
CA GLU A 394 -22.12 -9.38 42.36
C GLU A 394 -22.47 -7.97 42.85
N LYS A 395 -21.70 -7.47 43.83
CA LYS A 395 -21.84 -6.11 44.36
C LYS A 395 -21.51 -5.06 43.30
N LEU A 396 -20.45 -5.25 42.53
CA LEU A 396 -20.10 -4.37 41.41
C LEU A 396 -21.14 -4.39 40.28
N SER A 397 -21.75 -5.54 40.02
CA SER A 397 -22.81 -5.70 39.02
C SER A 397 -24.12 -5.01 39.44
N MET A 398 -24.43 -4.99 40.74
CA MET A 398 -25.53 -4.19 41.29
C MET A 398 -25.27 -2.69 41.12
N ILE A 399 -24.04 -2.24 41.40
CA ILE A 399 -23.64 -0.84 41.17
C ILE A 399 -23.72 -0.48 39.68
N LEU A 400 -23.33 -1.39 38.79
CA LEU A 400 -23.44 -1.19 37.35
C LEU A 400 -24.90 -1.03 36.90
N LYS A 401 -25.81 -1.87 37.39
CA LYS A 401 -27.25 -1.74 37.10
C LYS A 401 -27.81 -0.39 37.57
N SER A 402 -27.29 0.16 38.68
CA SER A 402 -27.70 1.49 39.15
C SER A 402 -27.32 2.62 38.16
N LEU A 403 -26.29 2.44 37.32
CA LEU A 403 -25.81 3.41 36.32
C LEU A 403 -26.45 3.22 34.92
N GLU A 404 -27.12 2.09 34.68
CA GLU A 404 -27.76 1.76 33.40
C GLU A 404 -29.22 2.24 33.35
N LYS A 405 -29.88 2.09 32.19
CA LYS A 405 -31.24 2.58 31.96
C LYS A 405 -32.19 2.04 33.05
N ASP A 406 -32.95 2.93 33.68
CA ASP A 406 -33.88 2.68 34.79
C ASP A 406 -33.24 2.51 36.19
N GLY A 407 -31.92 2.74 36.34
CA GLY A 407 -31.22 2.77 37.63
C GLY A 407 -31.18 4.14 38.31
N GLU A 408 -31.03 4.16 39.65
CA GLU A 408 -31.05 5.39 40.47
C GLU A 408 -29.91 6.39 40.13
N ASN A 409 -28.78 5.90 39.60
CA ASN A 409 -27.62 6.71 39.20
C ASN A 409 -27.53 6.94 37.68
N TYR A 410 -28.59 6.63 36.92
CA TYR A 410 -28.61 6.77 35.45
C TYR A 410 -28.34 8.21 34.98
N GLU A 411 -28.90 9.21 35.68
CA GLU A 411 -28.67 10.62 35.35
C GLU A 411 -27.21 11.07 35.60
N TYR A 412 -26.51 10.44 36.55
CA TYR A 412 -25.08 10.69 36.76
C TYR A 412 -24.25 10.15 35.60
N ASN A 413 -24.63 8.99 35.06
CA ASN A 413 -23.96 8.36 33.92
C ASN A 413 -24.09 9.18 32.62
N LYS A 414 -25.13 10.03 32.49
CA LYS A 414 -25.37 10.90 31.33
C LYS A 414 -24.63 12.24 31.33
N LYS A 415 -24.01 12.66 32.43
CA LYS A 415 -23.28 13.94 32.48
C LYS A 415 -22.05 13.89 31.56
N GLU A 416 -21.93 14.89 30.68
CA GLU A 416 -21.07 14.85 29.49
C GLU A 416 -19.64 14.36 29.72
N GLY A 417 -19.25 13.35 28.92
CA GLY A 417 -17.85 13.07 28.57
C GLY A 417 -17.13 11.96 29.32
N TYR A 418 -17.70 11.39 30.40
CA TYR A 418 -16.93 10.49 31.28
C TYR A 418 -17.49 9.06 31.48
N ASN A 419 -18.73 8.77 31.09
CA ASN A 419 -19.36 7.42 31.04
C ASN A 419 -18.85 6.42 32.11
N PRO A 420 -19.11 6.65 33.41
CA PRO A 420 -18.62 5.80 34.50
C PRO A 420 -19.10 4.34 34.41
N SER A 421 -20.28 4.09 33.82
CA SER A 421 -20.75 2.73 33.53
C SER A 421 -19.80 1.95 32.63
N ASN A 422 -19.24 2.59 31.61
CA ASN A 422 -18.28 1.95 30.71
C ASN A 422 -16.96 1.70 31.44
N GLY A 423 -16.50 2.61 32.29
CA GLY A 423 -15.34 2.36 33.15
C GLY A 423 -15.55 1.18 34.10
N LEU A 424 -16.71 1.11 34.76
CA LEU A 424 -17.05 0.05 35.72
C LEU A 424 -17.15 -1.33 35.05
N LYS A 425 -17.70 -1.41 33.83
CA LYS A 425 -17.72 -2.64 33.03
C LYS A 425 -16.31 -3.19 32.81
N GLN A 426 -15.34 -2.31 32.56
CA GLN A 426 -13.95 -2.70 32.30
C GLN A 426 -13.25 -3.14 33.59
N TYR A 427 -13.57 -2.50 34.71
CA TYR A 427 -13.07 -2.92 36.01
C TYR A 427 -13.63 -4.28 36.46
N ILE A 428 -14.91 -4.55 36.20
CA ILE A 428 -15.51 -5.89 36.41
C ILE A 428 -14.84 -6.93 35.51
N LYS A 429 -14.54 -6.61 34.24
CA LYS A 429 -13.78 -7.49 33.33
C LYS A 429 -12.36 -7.78 33.83
N PHE A 430 -11.70 -6.78 34.40
CA PHE A 430 -10.40 -6.94 35.03
C PHE A 430 -10.44 -7.89 36.25
N LEU A 431 -11.46 -7.77 37.11
CA LEU A 431 -11.60 -8.60 38.32
C LEU A 431 -12.10 -10.02 38.07
N SER A 432 -12.98 -10.19 37.10
CA SER A 432 -13.52 -11.50 36.72
C SER A 432 -12.50 -12.40 36.03
N GLY A 433 -11.29 -11.88 35.77
CA GLY A 433 -10.32 -12.57 34.92
C GLY A 433 -10.87 -12.78 33.50
N GLU A 434 -11.92 -12.06 33.12
CA GLU A 434 -12.49 -12.04 31.76
C GLU A 434 -11.59 -11.32 30.76
N SER A 435 -10.33 -11.05 31.12
CA SER A 435 -9.26 -11.01 30.14
C SER A 435 -9.07 -12.35 29.42
N ASN A 436 -9.60 -13.47 29.93
CA ASN A 436 -9.28 -14.82 29.42
C ASN A 436 -10.48 -15.70 28.96
N LYS A 437 -11.69 -15.16 28.70
CA LYS A 437 -12.82 -16.00 28.22
C LYS A 437 -13.43 -15.63 26.87
N ASP A 438 -13.43 -14.37 26.47
CA ASP A 438 -13.63 -14.00 25.06
C ASP A 438 -12.30 -14.09 24.25
N GLU A 439 -11.20 -14.36 24.94
CA GLU A 439 -9.90 -14.72 24.36
C GLU A 439 -9.83 -16.18 23.88
N ILE A 440 -10.73 -17.05 24.32
CA ILE A 440 -10.75 -18.46 23.88
C ILE A 440 -11.46 -18.63 22.52
N LEU A 441 -12.18 -17.62 22.04
CA LEU A 441 -12.94 -17.72 20.78
C LEU A 441 -12.52 -16.77 19.66
N ASN A 442 -11.66 -15.77 19.91
CA ASN A 442 -11.20 -14.87 18.83
C ASN A 442 -9.78 -14.30 19.01
N ASN A 443 -8.96 -14.80 19.94
CA ASN A 443 -7.60 -14.28 20.12
C ASN A 443 -6.53 -15.33 20.47
N ASN A 444 -6.60 -16.49 19.82
CA ASN A 444 -5.37 -17.21 19.45
C ASN A 444 -4.78 -16.64 18.15
N GLN A 445 -4.56 -15.33 18.11
CA GLN A 445 -3.56 -14.70 17.24
C GLN A 445 -2.87 -13.57 18.01
N GLU A 446 -2.21 -13.92 19.11
CA GLU A 446 -0.85 -13.41 19.26
C GLU A 446 -0.13 -13.72 17.94
N TYR A 447 0.33 -12.70 17.23
CA TYR A 447 1.53 -12.85 16.42
C TYR A 447 2.71 -13.01 17.37
N THR A 448 2.74 -14.13 18.09
CA THR A 448 4.00 -14.62 18.63
C THR A 448 4.86 -14.92 17.42
N ASN A 449 6.03 -14.28 17.32
CA ASN A 449 7.06 -14.72 16.40
C ASN A 449 7.25 -16.23 16.58
N LEU A 450 6.84 -16.99 15.57
CA LEU A 450 6.93 -18.44 15.50
C LEU A 450 8.33 -18.80 15.02
N GLY A 451 9.35 -18.39 15.81
CA GLY A 451 10.75 -18.66 15.48
C GLY A 451 10.98 -20.15 15.19
N LYS A 452 11.96 -20.43 14.32
CA LYS A 452 12.35 -21.76 13.87
C LYS A 452 12.54 -22.79 15.00
N ASP A 453 12.97 -22.30 16.17
CA ASP A 453 13.25 -23.09 17.38
C ASP A 453 12.04 -23.25 18.33
N LYS A 454 10.88 -22.65 18.01
CA LYS A 454 9.70 -22.69 18.88
C LYS A 454 8.96 -24.00 18.69
N LEU A 455 8.87 -24.78 19.77
CA LEU A 455 8.09 -26.02 19.77
C LEU A 455 6.59 -25.73 19.61
N LEU A 456 5.98 -26.30 18.58
CA LEU A 456 4.57 -26.16 18.26
C LEU A 456 3.83 -27.47 18.46
N GLU A 457 2.57 -27.38 18.89
CA GLU A 457 1.73 -28.54 19.15
C GLU A 457 1.18 -29.12 17.84
N PHE A 458 1.63 -30.33 17.51
CA PHE A 458 1.14 -31.12 16.39
C PHE A 458 -0.15 -31.86 16.79
N SER A 459 -1.14 -31.87 15.89
CA SER A 459 -2.41 -32.57 16.12
C SER A 459 -2.98 -33.19 14.85
N ASN A 460 -3.13 -34.52 14.88
CA ASN A 460 -3.87 -35.31 13.89
C ASN A 460 -5.38 -35.39 14.22
N GLU A 461 -5.87 -34.59 15.17
CA GLU A 461 -7.29 -34.53 15.48
C GLU A 461 -8.08 -34.02 14.27
N SER A 462 -8.95 -34.87 13.73
CA SER A 462 -9.85 -34.51 12.63
C SER A 462 -10.95 -33.59 13.15
N LYS A 463 -11.03 -32.37 12.61
CA LYS A 463 -12.11 -31.41 12.86
C LYS A 463 -12.55 -30.80 11.53
N GLY A 464 -13.86 -30.68 11.33
CA GLY A 464 -14.45 -30.28 10.05
C GLY A 464 -15.11 -31.46 9.34
N LYS A 465 -15.26 -31.40 8.01
CA LYS A 465 -15.76 -32.53 7.21
C LYS A 465 -14.64 -33.56 7.02
N GLU A 466 -14.90 -34.83 7.31
CA GLU A 466 -14.02 -35.93 6.90
C GLU A 466 -14.01 -36.03 5.36
N ASN A 467 -12.85 -36.29 4.76
CA ASN A 467 -12.66 -36.42 3.30
C ASN A 467 -13.11 -35.21 2.48
N TRP A 468 -12.88 -33.99 2.97
CA TRP A 468 -13.17 -32.76 2.25
C TRP A 468 -12.48 -32.67 0.87
N GLU A 469 -11.40 -33.42 0.67
CA GLU A 469 -10.70 -33.61 -0.62
C GLU A 469 -11.61 -34.22 -1.70
N ASP A 470 -12.56 -35.09 -1.32
CA ASP A 470 -13.50 -35.73 -2.25
C ASP A 470 -14.61 -34.75 -2.71
N ASP A 471 -14.96 -33.79 -1.87
CA ASP A 471 -16.05 -32.84 -2.12
C ASP A 471 -15.59 -31.53 -2.78
N PHE A 472 -14.34 -31.13 -2.55
CA PHE A 472 -13.79 -29.88 -3.05
C PHE A 472 -12.29 -29.99 -3.36
N LYS A 473 -11.98 -30.34 -4.61
CA LYS A 473 -10.63 -30.59 -5.10
C LYS A 473 -9.81 -29.34 -5.46
N TYR A 474 -10.45 -28.18 -5.59
CA TYR A 474 -9.82 -26.98 -6.12
C TYR A 474 -9.06 -26.24 -5.02
N LYS A 475 -7.72 -26.29 -5.07
CA LYS A 475 -6.87 -25.76 -3.99
C LYS A 475 -6.56 -24.28 -4.11
N ASN A 476 -6.48 -23.75 -5.34
CA ASN A 476 -6.22 -22.35 -5.63
C ASN A 476 -7.27 -21.80 -6.59
N ILE A 477 -8.05 -20.80 -6.19
CA ILE A 477 -9.08 -20.19 -7.06
C ILE A 477 -8.96 -18.68 -7.08
N LEU A 478 -8.95 -18.09 -8.27
CA LEU A 478 -9.07 -16.66 -8.49
C LEU A 478 -10.49 -16.33 -8.98
N PHE A 479 -11.27 -15.65 -8.15
CA PHE A 479 -12.59 -15.14 -8.51
C PHE A 479 -12.48 -13.75 -9.15
N LYS A 480 -12.75 -13.64 -10.45
CA LYS A 480 -12.81 -12.36 -11.19
C LYS A 480 -14.26 -11.94 -11.42
N GLY A 481 -14.50 -10.64 -11.56
CA GLY A 481 -15.86 -10.13 -11.77
C GLY A 481 -15.95 -8.63 -11.52
N VAL A 482 -17.01 -7.98 -12.00
CA VAL A 482 -17.30 -6.59 -11.61
C VAL A 482 -17.63 -6.48 -10.11
N PRO A 483 -17.53 -5.28 -9.50
CA PRO A 483 -17.96 -5.09 -8.12
C PRO A 483 -19.43 -5.49 -7.91
N GLY A 484 -19.74 -6.12 -6.78
CA GLY A 484 -21.12 -6.47 -6.43
C GLY A 484 -21.70 -7.72 -7.11
N THR A 485 -20.88 -8.61 -7.69
CA THR A 485 -21.35 -9.91 -8.22
C THR A 485 -21.32 -11.07 -7.21
N GLY A 486 -20.92 -10.82 -5.95
CA GLY A 486 -20.95 -11.84 -4.90
C GLY A 486 -19.73 -12.76 -4.83
N LYS A 487 -18.56 -12.29 -5.28
CA LYS A 487 -17.27 -13.02 -5.16
C LYS A 487 -16.99 -13.44 -3.71
N SER A 488 -17.01 -12.47 -2.80
CA SER A 488 -16.77 -12.69 -1.36
C SER A 488 -17.82 -13.61 -0.71
N GLU A 489 -19.09 -13.53 -1.14
CA GLU A 489 -20.15 -14.43 -0.66
C GLU A 489 -19.97 -15.87 -1.19
N THR A 490 -19.46 -16.02 -2.42
CA THR A 490 -19.15 -17.34 -3.00
C THR A 490 -18.06 -18.04 -2.20
N ILE A 491 -16.99 -17.33 -1.83
CA ILE A 491 -15.92 -17.85 -0.96
C ILE A 491 -16.49 -18.31 0.39
N LYS A 492 -17.33 -17.47 1.00
CA LYS A 492 -17.98 -17.79 2.28
C LYS A 492 -18.84 -19.06 2.17
N ASN A 493 -19.60 -19.23 1.10
CA ASN A 493 -20.40 -20.45 0.87
C ASN A 493 -19.52 -21.69 0.66
N ILE A 494 -18.36 -21.57 -0.01
CA ILE A 494 -17.40 -22.68 -0.13
C ILE A 494 -16.89 -23.09 1.25
N ILE A 495 -16.41 -22.13 2.05
CA ILE A 495 -15.90 -22.37 3.41
C ILE A 495 -16.97 -23.06 4.29
N ILE A 496 -18.21 -22.59 4.18
CA ILE A 496 -19.31 -23.07 5.03
C ILE A 496 -19.87 -24.42 4.56
N ASP A 497 -20.19 -24.55 3.27
CA ASP A 497 -20.98 -25.67 2.75
C ASP A 497 -20.12 -26.78 2.16
N LYS A 498 -18.95 -26.44 1.59
CA LYS A 498 -18.04 -27.41 0.96
C LYS A 498 -16.97 -27.90 1.94
N LEU A 499 -16.37 -26.98 2.70
CA LEU A 499 -15.31 -27.31 3.66
C LEU A 499 -15.82 -27.55 5.09
N ASN A 500 -17.09 -27.21 5.37
CA ASN A 500 -17.75 -27.37 6.68
C ASN A 500 -16.98 -26.71 7.84
N MET A 501 -16.45 -25.51 7.61
CA MET A 501 -15.58 -24.82 8.56
C MET A 501 -16.32 -23.88 9.53
N LYS A 502 -17.64 -24.04 9.71
CA LYS A 502 -18.45 -23.17 10.61
C LYS A 502 -17.89 -23.05 12.03
N ARG A 503 -17.20 -24.09 12.52
CA ARG A 503 -16.59 -24.14 13.87
C ARG A 503 -15.05 -24.02 13.85
N LEU A 504 -14.47 -23.67 12.71
CA LEU A 504 -13.02 -23.57 12.48
C LEU A 504 -12.64 -22.17 11.99
N ALA A 505 -13.19 -21.13 12.61
CA ALA A 505 -12.94 -19.74 12.21
C ALA A 505 -11.44 -19.39 12.25
N ASP A 506 -10.70 -19.91 13.23
CA ASP A 506 -9.24 -19.71 13.37
C ASP A 506 -8.42 -20.31 12.22
N ASN A 507 -8.99 -21.26 11.47
CA ASN A 507 -8.37 -21.87 10.29
C ASN A 507 -8.68 -21.09 9.01
N VAL A 508 -9.38 -19.95 9.09
CA VAL A 508 -9.61 -19.05 7.97
C VAL A 508 -8.87 -17.74 8.21
N LEU A 509 -7.86 -17.46 7.38
CA LEU A 509 -7.19 -16.17 7.36
C LEU A 509 -7.68 -15.37 6.16
N ARG A 510 -8.23 -14.18 6.40
CA ARG A 510 -8.72 -13.28 5.35
C ARG A 510 -7.97 -11.96 5.41
N ILE A 511 -7.34 -11.58 4.31
CA ILE A 511 -6.51 -10.39 4.17
C ILE A 511 -7.01 -9.60 2.97
N ASN A 512 -7.18 -8.29 3.12
CA ASN A 512 -7.37 -7.39 1.98
C ASN A 512 -6.01 -6.87 1.51
N ILE A 513 -5.72 -6.99 0.22
CA ILE A 513 -4.45 -6.59 -0.38
C ILE A 513 -4.52 -5.11 -0.79
N HIS A 514 -3.46 -4.39 -0.47
CA HIS A 514 -3.32 -2.98 -0.78
C HIS A 514 -1.95 -2.70 -1.36
N SER A 515 -1.77 -1.55 -2.02
CA SER A 515 -0.49 -1.13 -2.59
C SER A 515 0.64 -1.01 -1.57
N ALA A 516 0.32 -0.79 -0.29
CA ALA A 516 1.27 -0.74 0.81
C ALA A 516 1.48 -2.10 1.50
N SER A 517 0.74 -3.15 1.12
CA SER A 517 1.00 -4.50 1.60
C SER A 517 2.41 -4.92 1.18
N SER A 518 3.14 -5.55 2.09
CA SER A 518 4.55 -5.89 1.89
C SER A 518 4.81 -7.36 2.23
N ASN A 519 5.89 -7.91 1.66
CA ASN A 519 6.36 -9.25 2.02
C ASN A 519 6.64 -9.36 3.53
N SER A 520 7.18 -8.31 4.15
CA SER A 520 7.53 -8.32 5.58
C SER A 520 6.34 -8.40 6.52
N ASP A 521 5.17 -7.92 6.08
CA ASP A 521 3.92 -8.00 6.84
C ASP A 521 3.22 -9.36 6.69
N LEU A 522 3.36 -10.01 5.53
CA LEU A 522 2.63 -11.23 5.19
C LEU A 522 3.47 -12.50 5.36
N MET A 523 4.75 -12.45 5.04
CA MET A 523 5.67 -13.59 5.03
C MET A 523 6.71 -13.50 6.12
N GLN A 524 7.84 -12.81 5.89
CA GLN A 524 8.91 -12.66 6.86
C GLN A 524 9.56 -11.29 6.75
N GLY A 525 9.85 -10.68 7.90
CA GLY A 525 10.41 -9.34 7.99
C GLY A 525 11.29 -9.14 9.21
N ILE A 526 11.86 -7.94 9.32
CA ILE A 526 12.66 -7.55 10.49
C ILE A 526 11.78 -6.70 11.42
N SER A 527 11.73 -7.10 12.68
CA SER A 527 11.15 -6.32 13.77
C SER A 527 12.24 -5.71 14.64
N ILE A 528 11.95 -4.51 15.13
CA ILE A 528 12.86 -3.74 15.99
C ILE A 528 12.27 -3.77 17.39
N SER A 529 13.07 -4.20 18.37
CA SER A 529 12.72 -4.21 19.78
C SER A 529 13.85 -3.58 20.60
N THR A 530 13.56 -3.02 21.77
CA THR A 530 14.62 -2.56 22.68
C THR A 530 14.98 -3.68 23.66
N THR A 531 16.25 -3.75 24.06
CA THR A 531 16.66 -4.60 25.19
C THR A 531 15.97 -4.13 26.47
N LYS A 532 15.87 -5.01 27.48
CA LYS A 532 15.19 -4.69 28.76
C LYS A 532 15.74 -3.43 29.45
N ASP A 533 16.98 -3.07 29.14
CA ASP A 533 17.68 -1.92 29.71
C ASP A 533 17.50 -0.64 28.86
N ASN A 534 16.74 -0.68 27.76
CA ASN A 534 16.50 0.42 26.82
C ASN A 534 17.75 1.07 26.19
N GLU A 535 18.94 0.50 26.39
CA GLU A 535 20.20 1.04 25.88
C GLU A 535 20.54 0.53 24.47
N ASN A 536 19.99 -0.61 24.04
CA ASN A 536 20.32 -1.22 22.76
C ASN A 536 19.07 -1.59 21.93
N VAL A 537 19.19 -1.41 20.62
CA VAL A 537 18.21 -1.85 19.63
C VAL A 537 18.52 -3.31 19.25
N LEU A 538 17.50 -4.15 19.29
CA LEU A 538 17.55 -5.57 18.96
C LEU A 538 16.66 -5.85 17.75
N TYR A 539 17.30 -6.19 16.64
CA TYR A 539 16.65 -6.69 15.44
C TYR A 539 16.27 -8.16 15.64
N ARG A 540 15.03 -8.51 15.31
CA ARG A 540 14.52 -9.88 15.36
C ARG A 540 13.72 -10.18 14.11
N GLU A 541 13.86 -11.38 13.58
CA GLU A 541 12.92 -11.89 12.60
C GLU A 541 11.48 -11.87 13.15
N LYS A 542 10.59 -11.33 12.32
CA LYS A 542 9.14 -11.32 12.50
C LYS A 542 8.53 -12.18 11.41
N GLN A 543 7.63 -13.07 11.80
CA GLN A 543 6.83 -13.82 10.85
C GLN A 543 5.50 -13.12 10.62
N GLY A 544 5.15 -12.97 9.35
CA GLY A 544 3.94 -12.32 8.88
C GLY A 544 2.71 -13.22 8.92
N ALA A 545 1.57 -12.63 8.56
CA ALA A 545 0.26 -13.26 8.68
C ALA A 545 0.12 -14.61 7.96
N ILE A 546 0.55 -14.65 6.69
CA ILE A 546 0.45 -15.81 5.81
C ILE A 546 1.41 -16.91 6.26
N LEU A 547 2.66 -16.58 6.54
CA LEU A 547 3.64 -17.58 6.99
C LEU A 547 3.20 -18.28 8.29
N ASN A 548 2.70 -17.51 9.26
CA ASN A 548 2.15 -18.06 10.49
C ASN A 548 0.94 -18.98 10.23
N HIS A 549 0.11 -18.64 9.25
CA HIS A 549 -1.04 -19.45 8.87
C HIS A 549 -0.64 -20.77 8.20
N ILE A 550 0.38 -20.75 7.33
CA ILE A 550 0.97 -21.95 6.72
C ILE A 550 1.51 -22.88 7.81
N PHE A 551 2.24 -22.36 8.81
CA PHE A 551 2.67 -23.17 9.94
C PHE A 551 1.48 -23.81 10.68
N LYS A 552 0.43 -23.04 10.99
CA LYS A 552 -0.77 -23.61 11.63
C LYS A 552 -1.38 -24.76 10.82
N ALA A 553 -1.41 -24.64 9.49
CA ALA A 553 -1.91 -25.67 8.59
C ALA A 553 -1.03 -26.94 8.63
N ILE A 554 0.29 -26.79 8.57
CA ILE A 554 1.27 -27.90 8.64
C ILE A 554 1.09 -28.71 9.94
N TYR A 555 0.88 -28.04 11.08
CA TYR A 555 0.77 -28.70 12.39
C TYR A 555 -0.60 -29.32 12.68
N LYS A 556 -1.59 -29.09 11.82
CA LYS A 556 -2.96 -29.64 11.94
C LYS A 556 -3.42 -30.26 10.62
N PRO A 557 -2.71 -31.29 10.12
CA PRO A 557 -2.85 -31.76 8.74
C PRO A 557 -4.21 -32.40 8.43
N LYS A 558 -4.95 -32.87 9.43
CA LYS A 558 -6.30 -33.44 9.27
C LYS A 558 -7.43 -32.40 9.40
N GLN A 559 -7.11 -31.11 9.32
CA GLN A 559 -8.08 -30.02 9.34
C GLN A 559 -7.88 -29.13 8.11
N PRO A 560 -8.95 -28.65 7.46
CA PRO A 560 -8.81 -27.69 6.36
C PRO A 560 -8.39 -26.32 6.89
N PHE A 561 -7.58 -25.62 6.10
CA PHE A 561 -7.16 -24.22 6.29
C PHE A 561 -7.47 -23.41 5.05
N VAL A 562 -7.84 -22.14 5.20
CA VAL A 562 -8.23 -21.28 4.08
C VAL A 562 -7.56 -19.92 4.22
N LEU A 563 -6.79 -19.54 3.20
CA LEU A 563 -6.25 -18.22 2.98
C LEU A 563 -7.10 -17.50 1.94
N VAL A 564 -7.72 -16.38 2.32
CA VAL A 564 -8.47 -15.51 1.41
C VAL A 564 -7.70 -14.20 1.21
N LEU A 565 -7.33 -13.92 -0.04
CA LEU A 565 -6.67 -12.67 -0.45
C LEU A 565 -7.64 -11.84 -1.28
N GLU A 566 -8.17 -10.77 -0.71
CA GLU A 566 -9.06 -9.86 -1.43
C GLU A 566 -8.30 -8.79 -2.19
N GLU A 567 -8.88 -8.32 -3.29
CA GLU A 567 -8.37 -7.20 -4.09
C GLU A 567 -6.93 -7.38 -4.58
N ILE A 568 -6.60 -8.61 -5.03
CA ILE A 568 -5.22 -8.95 -5.42
C ILE A 568 -4.68 -8.08 -6.56
N GLN A 569 -5.54 -7.39 -7.33
CA GLN A 569 -5.11 -6.47 -8.38
C GLN A 569 -4.41 -5.20 -7.86
N GLU A 570 -4.53 -4.86 -6.57
CA GLU A 570 -3.89 -3.67 -5.99
C GLU A 570 -2.38 -3.88 -5.74
N ASN A 571 -1.88 -5.12 -5.80
CA ASN A 571 -0.45 -5.42 -5.60
C ASN A 571 0.03 -6.68 -6.34
N SER A 572 1.33 -6.93 -6.46
CA SER A 572 1.84 -8.18 -7.04
C SER A 572 1.86 -9.28 -5.98
N LEU A 573 1.14 -10.38 -6.21
CA LEU A 573 1.20 -11.52 -5.30
C LEU A 573 2.61 -12.11 -5.23
N ASN A 574 3.39 -12.07 -6.32
CA ASN A 574 4.76 -12.57 -6.34
C ASN A 574 5.68 -11.76 -5.43
N GLU A 575 5.51 -10.43 -5.40
CA GLU A 575 6.20 -9.58 -4.43
C GLU A 575 5.77 -9.91 -2.99
N LEU A 576 4.49 -10.22 -2.77
CA LEU A 576 3.94 -10.44 -1.43
C LEU A 576 4.28 -11.80 -0.81
N ILE A 577 4.30 -12.88 -1.58
CA ILE A 577 4.56 -14.24 -1.07
C ILE A 577 5.90 -14.84 -1.53
N GLY A 578 6.61 -14.17 -2.45
CA GLY A 578 7.93 -14.58 -2.93
C GLY A 578 7.93 -15.98 -3.53
N ASP A 579 8.99 -16.73 -3.24
CA ASP A 579 9.26 -18.05 -3.79
C ASP A 579 8.21 -19.11 -3.40
N LEU A 580 7.40 -18.87 -2.36
CA LEU A 580 6.30 -19.77 -2.04
C LEU A 580 5.25 -19.88 -3.14
N ILE A 581 5.23 -18.94 -4.10
CA ILE A 581 4.39 -19.05 -5.30
C ILE A 581 4.67 -20.35 -6.08
N TYR A 582 5.88 -20.90 -6.02
CA TYR A 582 6.20 -22.18 -6.64
C TYR A 582 5.46 -23.34 -5.97
N LEU A 583 5.38 -23.34 -4.64
CA LEU A 583 4.80 -24.42 -3.84
C LEU A 583 3.27 -24.41 -3.76
N ILE A 584 2.61 -23.33 -4.19
CA ILE A 584 1.15 -23.31 -4.20
C ILE A 584 0.55 -24.24 -5.26
N GLU A 585 1.32 -24.67 -6.25
CA GLU A 585 0.88 -25.64 -7.27
C GLU A 585 0.46 -26.96 -6.65
N ASP A 586 -0.69 -27.51 -7.05
CA ASP A 586 -1.29 -28.70 -6.45
C ASP A 586 -0.33 -29.90 -6.35
N LYS A 587 0.53 -30.09 -7.36
CA LYS A 587 1.51 -31.18 -7.42
C LYS A 587 2.73 -30.99 -6.53
N LYS A 588 2.99 -29.75 -6.08
CA LYS A 588 4.18 -29.32 -5.31
C LYS A 588 3.89 -29.20 -3.81
N ARG A 589 2.66 -29.48 -3.41
CA ARG A 589 2.21 -29.43 -2.02
C ARG A 589 2.52 -30.70 -1.28
N THR A 590 2.74 -30.55 0.02
CA THR A 590 3.12 -31.66 0.89
C THR A 590 1.91 -32.22 1.61
N ILE A 591 1.67 -33.52 1.43
CA ILE A 591 0.75 -34.28 2.29
C ILE A 591 1.49 -34.58 3.60
N VAL A 592 1.09 -33.89 4.67
CA VAL A 592 1.66 -34.08 6.00
C VAL A 592 0.95 -35.27 6.66
N ASP A 593 1.47 -36.46 6.41
CA ASP A 593 0.97 -37.71 6.99
C ASP A 593 2.05 -38.29 7.90
N LEU A 594 2.03 -37.93 9.18
CA LEU A 594 2.99 -38.43 10.16
C LEU A 594 2.25 -39.02 11.36
N ASP A 595 2.71 -40.17 11.82
CA ASP A 595 2.20 -40.81 13.04
C ASP A 595 2.82 -40.16 14.29
N ILE A 596 2.45 -38.90 14.52
CA ILE A 596 2.84 -38.12 15.71
C ILE A 596 1.62 -38.02 16.63
N PRO A 597 1.75 -38.37 17.93
CA PRO A 597 0.66 -38.23 18.88
C PRO A 597 0.14 -36.79 19.00
N ASN A 598 -1.16 -36.62 19.23
CA ASN A 598 -1.75 -35.30 19.44
C ASN A 598 -1.10 -34.56 20.62
N ASN A 599 -0.99 -33.23 20.48
CA ASN A 599 -0.38 -32.31 21.44
C ASN A 599 1.13 -32.52 21.64
N THR A 600 1.80 -33.24 20.72
CA THR A 600 3.25 -33.34 20.72
C THR A 600 3.86 -32.00 20.32
N LYS A 601 4.72 -31.46 21.17
CA LYS A 601 5.47 -30.24 20.93
C LYS A 601 6.73 -30.57 20.12
N ILE A 602 6.76 -30.18 18.85
CA ILE A 602 7.86 -30.46 17.92
C ILE A 602 8.31 -29.16 17.24
N ALA A 603 9.61 -29.02 17.00
CA ALA A 603 10.16 -27.89 16.24
C ALA A 603 9.97 -28.13 14.73
N TYR A 604 9.91 -27.06 13.95
CA TYR A 604 9.62 -27.20 12.52
C TYR A 604 10.71 -27.96 11.77
N ASP A 605 11.98 -27.69 12.05
CA ASP A 605 13.10 -28.38 11.39
C ASP A 605 13.06 -29.90 11.67
N GLU A 606 12.70 -30.31 12.89
CA GLU A 606 12.53 -31.73 13.22
C GLU A 606 11.34 -32.35 12.47
N LEU A 607 10.22 -31.60 12.36
CA LEU A 607 9.04 -32.03 11.62
C LEU A 607 9.37 -32.18 10.11
N PHE A 608 10.09 -31.21 9.54
CA PHE A 608 10.54 -31.23 8.16
C PHE A 608 11.43 -32.44 7.87
N GLU A 609 12.42 -32.73 8.72
CA GLU A 609 13.29 -33.90 8.54
C GLU A 609 12.51 -35.22 8.61
N LYS A 610 11.50 -35.33 9.48
CA LYS A 610 10.59 -36.50 9.49
C LYS A 610 9.81 -36.63 8.19
N LEU A 611 9.30 -35.51 7.63
CA LEU A 611 8.60 -35.50 6.34
C LEU A 611 9.52 -35.89 5.18
N ASN A 612 10.71 -35.29 5.13
CA ASN A 612 11.71 -35.55 4.09
C ASN A 612 12.18 -37.02 4.13
N LYS A 613 12.36 -37.58 5.33
CA LYS A 613 12.68 -39.00 5.49
C LYS A 613 11.55 -39.89 4.97
N LYS A 614 10.30 -39.62 5.35
CA LYS A 614 9.14 -40.38 4.87
C LYS A 614 8.99 -40.31 3.34
N ALA A 615 9.17 -39.13 2.75
CA ALA A 615 9.14 -38.97 1.30
C ALA A 615 10.17 -39.85 0.60
N ARG A 616 11.41 -39.91 1.12
CA ARG A 616 12.47 -40.79 0.60
C ARG A 616 12.16 -42.28 0.77
N GLU A 617 11.51 -42.67 1.87
CA GLU A 617 11.04 -44.06 2.07
C GLU A 617 9.97 -44.46 1.05
N ASP A 618 9.17 -43.50 0.58
CA ASP A 618 8.14 -43.66 -0.45
C ASP A 618 8.67 -43.46 -1.90
N ASP A 619 9.98 -43.35 -2.09
CA ASP A 619 10.65 -43.05 -3.38
C ASP A 619 10.15 -41.75 -4.05
N LYS A 620 9.88 -40.73 -3.22
CA LYS A 620 9.45 -39.40 -3.65
C LYS A 620 10.41 -38.32 -3.16
N SER A 621 10.54 -37.24 -3.93
CA SER A 621 11.18 -36.00 -3.48
C SER A 621 10.17 -35.09 -2.80
N LEU A 622 10.59 -34.43 -1.72
CA LEU A 622 9.80 -33.37 -1.08
C LEU A 622 10.12 -32.03 -1.78
N ASP A 623 9.12 -31.39 -2.37
CA ASP A 623 9.27 -30.02 -2.88
C ASP A 623 9.26 -29.03 -1.70
N TYR A 624 10.25 -28.14 -1.67
CA TYR A 624 10.39 -27.10 -0.64
C TYR A 624 11.11 -25.87 -1.21
N VAL A 625 11.04 -24.76 -0.48
CA VAL A 625 11.70 -23.49 -0.78
C VAL A 625 12.52 -23.07 0.44
N GLU A 626 13.69 -22.47 0.22
CA GLU A 626 14.52 -21.96 1.32
C GLU A 626 14.23 -20.49 1.58
N LEU A 627 13.64 -20.17 2.72
CA LEU A 627 13.50 -18.81 3.18
C LEU A 627 14.81 -18.33 3.84
N PRO A 628 15.43 -17.23 3.35
CA PRO A 628 16.67 -16.74 3.91
C PRO A 628 16.46 -16.21 5.32
N SER A 629 17.48 -16.36 6.16
CA SER A 629 17.49 -15.66 7.44
C SER A 629 17.73 -14.16 7.24
N LEU A 630 17.01 -13.33 8.00
CA LEU A 630 17.05 -11.87 7.93
C LEU A 630 17.91 -11.25 9.04
N VAL A 631 18.60 -12.04 9.87
CA VAL A 631 19.49 -11.55 10.94
C VAL A 631 20.81 -12.32 10.95
N GLU A 632 21.93 -11.61 11.12
CA GLU A 632 23.31 -12.15 11.01
C GLU A 632 23.64 -13.33 11.95
N ASN A 633 22.85 -13.54 13.02
CA ASN A 633 23.13 -14.57 14.03
C ASN A 633 22.48 -15.94 13.75
N SER A 634 21.69 -16.09 12.68
CA SER A 634 21.03 -17.34 12.32
C SER A 634 21.66 -17.94 11.07
N GLN A 635 22.49 -18.98 11.25
CA GLN A 635 23.27 -19.59 10.18
C GLN A 635 22.46 -20.48 9.21
N ASN A 636 21.16 -20.68 9.43
CA ASN A 636 20.38 -21.68 8.68
C ASN A 636 19.11 -21.08 8.06
N ASN A 637 19.01 -21.12 6.72
CA ASN A 637 17.78 -20.86 5.96
C ASN A 637 16.66 -21.83 6.38
N THR A 638 15.41 -21.36 6.37
CA THR A 638 14.24 -22.19 6.73
C THR A 638 13.67 -22.88 5.50
N LYS A 639 13.72 -24.21 5.47
CA LYS A 639 13.13 -25.01 4.39
C LYS A 639 11.61 -25.08 4.56
N MET A 640 10.89 -24.29 3.78
CA MET A 640 9.44 -24.18 3.83
C MET A 640 8.75 -25.11 2.84
N ILE A 641 7.62 -25.66 3.28
CA ILE A 641 6.65 -26.41 2.46
C ILE A 641 5.29 -25.69 2.48
N VAL A 642 4.44 -25.96 1.49
CA VAL A 642 3.01 -25.62 1.54
C VAL A 642 2.23 -26.91 1.73
N PRO A 643 1.41 -27.06 2.79
CA PRO A 643 0.71 -28.30 3.04
C PRO A 643 -0.53 -28.44 2.15
N ASP A 644 -0.89 -29.67 1.80
CA ASP A 644 -2.05 -29.92 0.95
C ASP A 644 -3.39 -29.53 1.60
N ASN A 645 -3.39 -29.38 2.94
CA ASN A 645 -4.58 -29.02 3.69
C ASN A 645 -4.97 -27.52 3.61
N LEU A 646 -4.19 -26.69 2.91
CA LEU A 646 -4.38 -25.24 2.79
C LEU A 646 -5.08 -24.86 1.47
N PHE A 647 -6.19 -24.15 1.49
CA PHE A 647 -6.83 -23.56 0.31
C PHE A 647 -6.48 -22.09 0.15
N ILE A 648 -6.30 -21.62 -1.08
CA ILE A 648 -6.02 -20.22 -1.37
C ILE A 648 -7.09 -19.68 -2.32
N PHE A 649 -7.86 -18.69 -1.85
CA PHE A 649 -8.90 -18.04 -2.63
C PHE A 649 -8.60 -16.55 -2.80
N CYS A 650 -8.57 -16.10 -4.04
CA CYS A 650 -8.29 -14.72 -4.39
C CYS A 650 -9.52 -14.05 -5.00
N THR A 651 -9.69 -12.74 -4.79
CA THR A 651 -10.69 -11.94 -5.52
C THR A 651 -10.03 -10.82 -6.32
N SER A 652 -10.55 -10.57 -7.52
CA SER A 652 -10.15 -9.44 -8.36
C SER A 652 -11.35 -8.74 -9.01
N ASN A 653 -11.25 -7.42 -9.20
CA ASN A 653 -12.24 -6.58 -9.87
C ASN A 653 -11.76 -6.17 -11.26
N TYR A 654 -12.57 -6.37 -12.31
CA TYR A 654 -12.19 -6.00 -13.69
C TYR A 654 -11.90 -4.52 -13.91
N ARG A 655 -12.56 -3.64 -13.14
CA ARG A 655 -12.51 -2.19 -13.37
C ARG A 655 -11.25 -1.52 -12.84
N ASP A 656 -10.56 -2.20 -11.93
CA ASP A 656 -9.44 -1.67 -11.16
C ASP A 656 -8.13 -2.41 -11.45
N ASP A 657 -8.02 -3.10 -12.61
CA ASP A 657 -6.79 -3.76 -13.05
C ASP A 657 -5.72 -2.70 -13.43
N LYS A 658 -5.21 -1.98 -12.42
CA LYS A 658 -4.09 -1.03 -12.48
C LYS A 658 -2.78 -1.77 -12.79
N LYS A 659 -2.71 -3.05 -12.46
CA LYS A 659 -1.63 -3.98 -12.73
C LYS A 659 -2.19 -5.19 -13.46
N VAL A 660 -1.52 -5.62 -14.52
CA VAL A 660 -1.85 -6.87 -15.23
C VAL A 660 -1.58 -8.04 -14.27
N ILE A 661 -2.56 -8.94 -14.11
CA ILE A 661 -2.34 -10.16 -13.34
C ILE A 661 -1.32 -11.02 -14.08
N GLU A 662 -0.24 -11.38 -13.38
CA GLU A 662 0.91 -12.06 -13.97
C GLU A 662 0.55 -13.48 -14.47
N ASP A 663 1.03 -13.86 -15.66
CA ASP A 663 0.75 -15.17 -16.29
C ASP A 663 1.16 -16.35 -15.40
N ASN A 664 2.24 -16.18 -14.63
CA ASN A 664 2.72 -17.19 -13.71
C ASN A 664 1.75 -17.44 -12.53
N LEU A 665 0.84 -16.51 -12.24
CA LEU A 665 -0.23 -16.66 -11.27
C LEU A 665 -1.42 -17.34 -11.93
N LEU A 666 -1.78 -16.94 -13.15
CA LEU A 666 -2.90 -17.53 -13.89
C LEU A 666 -2.73 -19.04 -14.11
N ARG A 667 -1.49 -19.55 -14.28
CA ARG A 667 -1.25 -21.00 -14.39
C ARG A 667 -1.42 -21.78 -13.07
N ARG A 668 -1.43 -21.10 -11.92
CA ARG A 668 -1.46 -21.70 -10.57
C ARG A 668 -2.82 -21.60 -9.89
N PHE A 669 -3.71 -20.80 -10.45
CA PHE A 669 -5.05 -20.58 -9.94
C PHE A 669 -6.07 -21.01 -10.99
N ASP A 670 -7.10 -21.73 -10.57
CA ASP A 670 -8.31 -21.83 -11.37
C ASP A 670 -8.98 -20.46 -11.42
N VAL A 671 -9.15 -19.91 -12.61
CA VAL A 671 -9.79 -18.60 -12.78
C VAL A 671 -11.28 -18.80 -13.01
N ILE A 672 -12.09 -18.24 -12.12
CA ILE A 672 -13.56 -18.33 -12.19
C ILE A 672 -14.13 -16.91 -12.28
N GLU A 673 -14.83 -16.65 -13.37
CA GLU A 673 -15.53 -15.39 -13.58
C GLU A 673 -16.93 -15.44 -12.97
N ILE A 674 -17.23 -14.47 -12.10
CA ILE A 674 -18.52 -14.33 -11.43
C ILE A 674 -19.23 -13.11 -12.00
N TYR A 675 -20.23 -13.41 -12.83
CA TYR A 675 -21.11 -12.42 -13.45
C TYR A 675 -22.33 -12.06 -12.59
N PRO A 676 -23.00 -10.92 -12.89
CA PRO A 676 -24.27 -10.58 -12.26
C PRO A 676 -25.31 -11.69 -12.45
N LYS A 677 -26.12 -11.95 -11.42
CA LYS A 677 -27.22 -12.92 -11.46
C LYS A 677 -28.52 -12.15 -11.63
N TYR A 678 -29.44 -12.66 -12.44
CA TYR A 678 -30.73 -12.02 -12.73
C TYR A 678 -31.93 -12.83 -12.21
N LYS A 679 -31.72 -13.73 -11.25
CA LYS A 679 -32.77 -14.60 -10.70
C LYS A 679 -32.42 -15.13 -9.30
N ASP A 680 -33.41 -15.71 -8.64
CA ASP A 680 -33.33 -16.50 -7.40
C ASP A 680 -32.91 -15.77 -6.10
N ILE A 681 -32.20 -14.63 -6.20
CA ILE A 681 -31.62 -13.92 -5.03
C ILE A 681 -32.31 -12.59 -4.67
N TYR A 682 -33.31 -12.18 -5.45
CA TYR A 682 -33.97 -10.88 -5.31
C TYR A 682 -35.22 -10.97 -4.45
N LYS A 683 -35.56 -9.86 -3.78
CA LYS A 683 -36.81 -9.70 -2.99
C LYS A 683 -37.98 -9.15 -3.82
N SER A 684 -37.77 -9.00 -5.12
CA SER A 684 -38.69 -8.37 -6.08
C SER A 684 -38.51 -9.03 -7.46
N ASP A 685 -39.58 -9.09 -8.24
CA ASP A 685 -39.63 -9.77 -9.54
C ASP A 685 -39.24 -8.85 -10.72
N ASP A 686 -39.36 -7.53 -10.56
CA ASP A 686 -39.06 -6.53 -11.59
C ASP A 686 -37.60 -6.08 -11.61
N ILE A 687 -36.97 -5.92 -10.44
CA ILE A 687 -35.56 -5.53 -10.28
C ILE A 687 -34.57 -6.42 -11.05
N PRO A 688 -34.62 -7.77 -10.98
CA PRO A 688 -33.73 -8.61 -11.77
C PRO A 688 -33.86 -8.35 -13.28
N LYS A 689 -35.09 -8.16 -13.77
CA LYS A 689 -35.37 -7.89 -15.20
C LYS A 689 -34.86 -6.51 -15.61
N PHE A 690 -35.01 -5.51 -14.74
CA PHE A 690 -34.42 -4.18 -14.93
C PHE A 690 -32.89 -4.28 -15.07
N LEU A 691 -32.23 -4.99 -14.15
CA LEU A 691 -30.78 -5.13 -14.17
C LEU A 691 -30.29 -5.92 -15.40
N GLU A 692 -31.00 -6.98 -15.78
CA GLU A 692 -30.71 -7.75 -16.98
C GLU A 692 -30.81 -6.87 -18.23
N LYS A 693 -31.91 -6.12 -18.38
CA LYS A 693 -32.10 -5.17 -19.49
C LYS A 693 -31.02 -4.09 -19.51
N LEU A 694 -30.63 -3.55 -18.34
CA LEU A 694 -29.55 -2.58 -18.23
C LEU A 694 -28.22 -3.17 -18.72
N ASN A 695 -27.87 -4.35 -18.24
CA ASN A 695 -26.63 -5.03 -18.61
C ASN A 695 -26.61 -5.47 -20.08
N ASP A 696 -27.74 -5.87 -20.65
CA ASP A 696 -27.87 -6.16 -22.08
C ASP A 696 -27.61 -4.92 -22.94
N GLU A 697 -28.14 -3.76 -22.56
CA GLU A 697 -27.88 -2.51 -23.29
C GLU A 697 -26.44 -2.04 -23.11
N ILE A 698 -25.81 -2.27 -21.95
CA ILE A 698 -24.37 -2.03 -21.74
C ILE A 698 -23.54 -2.88 -22.72
N LEU A 699 -23.79 -4.19 -22.80
CA LEU A 699 -23.05 -5.07 -23.71
C LEU A 699 -23.23 -4.68 -25.18
N LYS A 700 -24.43 -4.24 -25.57
CA LYS A 700 -24.68 -3.76 -26.94
C LYS A 700 -23.95 -2.45 -27.24
N GLN A 701 -23.89 -1.54 -26.27
CA GLN A 701 -23.23 -0.25 -26.43
C GLN A 701 -21.72 -0.39 -26.55
N PHE A 702 -21.12 -1.24 -25.72
CA PHE A 702 -19.68 -1.48 -25.68
C PHE A 702 -19.24 -2.68 -26.52
N LYS A 703 -20.05 -3.14 -27.50
CA LYS A 703 -19.77 -4.35 -28.30
C LYS A 703 -18.42 -4.33 -29.04
N ASP A 704 -17.89 -3.14 -29.31
CA ASP A 704 -16.64 -2.92 -30.05
C ASP A 704 -15.43 -2.81 -29.11
N GLU A 705 -15.66 -2.80 -27.78
CA GLU A 705 -14.60 -2.91 -26.78
C GLU A 705 -14.03 -4.33 -26.72
N THR A 706 -12.75 -4.45 -26.39
CA THR A 706 -12.08 -5.77 -26.26
C THR A 706 -12.72 -6.64 -25.17
N HIS A 707 -13.14 -6.02 -24.06
CA HIS A 707 -13.75 -6.69 -22.91
C HIS A 707 -15.00 -5.93 -22.46
N PRO A 708 -16.15 -6.11 -23.14
CA PRO A 708 -17.37 -5.36 -22.85
C PRO A 708 -18.00 -5.68 -21.49
N ASP A 709 -17.70 -6.86 -20.95
CA ASP A 709 -18.26 -7.37 -19.70
C ASP A 709 -17.69 -6.71 -18.44
N ARG A 710 -16.55 -6.02 -18.52
CA ARG A 710 -16.00 -5.19 -17.43
C ARG A 710 -16.92 -4.03 -17.02
N TYR A 711 -17.81 -3.62 -17.92
CA TYR A 711 -18.75 -2.51 -17.73
C TYR A 711 -20.08 -2.93 -17.09
N LEU A 712 -20.32 -4.24 -16.94
CA LEU A 712 -21.54 -4.77 -16.32
C LEU A 712 -21.74 -4.24 -14.90
N ILE A 713 -23.00 -4.13 -14.47
CA ILE A 713 -23.40 -3.71 -13.13
C ILE A 713 -23.69 -4.94 -12.26
N GLY A 714 -23.08 -4.99 -11.08
CA GLY A 714 -23.30 -6.06 -10.09
C GLY A 714 -24.67 -6.00 -9.42
N HIS A 715 -25.17 -7.15 -8.99
CA HIS A 715 -26.50 -7.31 -8.40
C HIS A 715 -26.60 -6.85 -6.94
N ALA A 716 -25.48 -6.76 -6.20
CA ALA A 716 -25.48 -6.49 -4.76
C ALA A 716 -26.23 -5.19 -4.37
N ASN A 717 -26.13 -4.14 -5.18
CA ASN A 717 -26.80 -2.86 -4.91
C ASN A 717 -28.34 -2.93 -4.99
N TRP A 718 -28.88 -4.01 -5.55
CA TRP A 718 -30.29 -4.15 -5.92
C TRP A 718 -31.05 -5.15 -5.04
N LEU A 719 -30.34 -5.97 -4.23
CA LEU A 719 -30.93 -7.11 -3.50
C LEU A 719 -31.93 -6.73 -2.40
N ASP A 720 -31.79 -5.52 -1.84
CA ASP A 720 -32.62 -5.09 -0.71
C ASP A 720 -33.94 -4.43 -1.12
N ILE A 721 -34.13 -4.16 -2.41
CA ILE A 721 -35.37 -3.57 -2.93
C ILE A 721 -36.46 -4.66 -2.98
N LYS A 722 -37.58 -4.40 -2.32
CA LYS A 722 -38.72 -5.33 -2.23
C LYS A 722 -39.81 -4.97 -3.26
N GLU A 723 -40.74 -5.89 -3.50
CA GLU A 723 -41.90 -5.72 -4.41
C GLU A 723 -42.91 -4.65 -3.97
N GLU A 724 -42.93 -4.29 -2.68
CA GLU A 724 -43.90 -3.31 -2.15
C GLU A 724 -43.64 -1.90 -2.71
N GLU A 725 -44.70 -1.23 -3.17
CA GLU A 725 -44.63 0.18 -3.58
C GLU A 725 -44.72 1.10 -2.36
N ASN A 726 -43.56 1.53 -1.86
CA ASN A 726 -43.45 2.46 -0.73
C ASN A 726 -42.23 3.39 -0.91
N GLU A 727 -42.18 4.44 -0.08
CA GLU A 727 -41.12 5.46 -0.17
C GLU A 727 -39.72 4.87 0.13
N ASP A 728 -39.62 3.88 1.00
CA ASP A 728 -38.35 3.23 1.33
C ASP A 728 -37.75 2.49 0.12
N ASN A 729 -38.55 1.67 -0.57
CA ASN A 729 -38.13 0.95 -1.77
C ASN A 729 -37.84 1.90 -2.93
N LEU A 730 -38.60 2.99 -3.07
CA LEU A 730 -38.31 4.07 -4.01
C LEU A 730 -36.91 4.66 -3.77
N VAL A 731 -36.61 5.00 -2.50
CA VAL A 731 -35.31 5.56 -2.12
C VAL A 731 -34.19 4.53 -2.32
N LEU A 732 -34.41 3.24 -2.03
CA LEU A 732 -33.44 2.18 -2.30
C LEU A 732 -33.16 2.02 -3.81
N PHE A 733 -34.19 2.06 -4.65
CA PHE A 733 -34.04 2.05 -6.11
C PHE A 733 -33.22 3.25 -6.59
N TYR A 734 -33.53 4.45 -6.12
CA TYR A 734 -32.74 5.65 -6.48
C TYR A 734 -31.31 5.58 -5.99
N LYS A 735 -31.04 5.03 -4.80
CA LYS A 735 -29.67 4.80 -4.31
C LYS A 735 -28.92 3.81 -5.20
N ALA A 736 -29.56 2.73 -5.63
CA ALA A 736 -28.96 1.75 -6.53
C ALA A 736 -28.64 2.38 -7.89
N LEU A 737 -29.60 3.10 -8.48
CA LEU A 737 -29.40 3.81 -9.75
C LEU A 737 -28.33 4.90 -9.63
N LEU A 738 -28.30 5.67 -8.54
CA LEU A 738 -27.27 6.69 -8.30
C LEU A 738 -25.87 6.07 -8.29
N LYS A 739 -25.70 4.91 -7.64
CA LYS A 739 -24.42 4.19 -7.66
C LYS A 739 -24.01 3.79 -9.07
N VAL A 740 -24.93 3.30 -9.90
CA VAL A 740 -24.63 3.00 -11.32
C VAL A 740 -24.12 4.23 -12.06
N ILE A 741 -24.79 5.37 -11.88
CA ILE A 741 -24.40 6.62 -12.55
C ILE A 741 -23.02 7.10 -12.08
N ILE A 742 -22.72 6.97 -10.79
CA ILE A 742 -21.40 7.30 -10.24
C ILE A 742 -20.34 6.33 -10.76
N GLU A 743 -20.63 5.04 -10.78
CA GLU A 743 -19.72 4.01 -11.29
C GLU A 743 -19.31 4.28 -12.74
N PHE A 744 -20.25 4.65 -13.61
CA PHE A 744 -19.92 5.08 -14.97
C PHE A 744 -19.10 6.37 -15.01
N LYS A 745 -19.47 7.36 -14.18
CA LYS A 745 -18.79 8.65 -14.11
C LYS A 745 -17.33 8.56 -13.67
N GLU A 746 -16.98 7.60 -12.82
CA GLU A 746 -15.60 7.42 -12.33
C GLU A 746 -14.68 6.73 -13.36
N ILE A 747 -15.24 6.11 -14.41
CA ILE A 747 -14.46 5.51 -15.50
C ILE A 747 -14.09 6.62 -16.49
N ARG A 748 -12.81 6.99 -16.53
CA ARG A 748 -12.31 8.17 -17.27
C ARG A 748 -12.57 8.11 -18.77
N GLU A 749 -12.60 6.91 -19.32
CA GLU A 749 -12.77 6.67 -20.75
C GLU A 749 -14.22 6.80 -21.21
N ILE A 750 -15.19 6.82 -20.27
CA ILE A 750 -16.62 6.76 -20.63
C ILE A 750 -17.23 8.15 -20.79
N ASP A 751 -17.67 8.47 -22.01
CA ASP A 751 -18.40 9.70 -22.30
C ASP A 751 -19.91 9.56 -22.03
N PHE A 752 -20.50 10.60 -21.45
CA PHE A 752 -21.92 10.57 -21.11
C PHE A 752 -22.82 10.54 -22.34
N ASP A 753 -22.58 11.41 -23.32
CA ASP A 753 -23.50 11.62 -24.44
C ASP A 753 -23.40 10.51 -25.47
N SER A 754 -22.21 10.01 -25.77
CA SER A 754 -22.03 8.95 -26.76
C SER A 754 -22.25 7.54 -26.22
N GLU A 755 -22.06 7.30 -24.92
CA GLU A 755 -22.07 5.93 -24.37
C GLU A 755 -23.15 5.69 -23.32
N VAL A 756 -23.18 6.47 -22.23
CA VAL A 756 -24.12 6.20 -21.12
C VAL A 756 -25.55 6.61 -21.43
N LYS A 757 -25.74 7.77 -22.05
CA LYS A 757 -27.06 8.30 -22.36
C LYS A 757 -27.85 7.36 -23.29
N PRO A 758 -27.30 6.82 -24.39
CA PRO A 758 -28.00 5.83 -25.22
C PRO A 758 -28.46 4.58 -24.46
N ILE A 759 -27.64 4.08 -23.52
CA ILE A 759 -27.99 2.94 -22.67
C ILE A 759 -29.22 3.30 -21.83
N LEU A 760 -29.14 4.39 -21.06
CA LEU A 760 -30.21 4.81 -20.16
C LEU A 760 -31.49 5.16 -20.91
N GLU A 761 -31.40 5.83 -22.06
CA GLU A 761 -32.58 6.17 -22.85
C GLU A 761 -33.35 4.94 -23.32
N LYS A 762 -32.65 3.90 -23.77
CA LYS A 762 -33.31 2.65 -24.18
C LYS A 762 -33.93 1.93 -22.98
N VAL A 763 -33.18 1.80 -21.89
CA VAL A 763 -33.66 1.14 -20.66
C VAL A 763 -34.90 1.86 -20.11
N PHE A 764 -34.88 3.19 -20.04
CA PHE A 764 -35.96 3.98 -19.44
C PHE A 764 -37.19 4.11 -20.34
N LYS A 765 -37.06 3.96 -21.66
CA LYS A 765 -38.20 3.92 -22.58
C LYS A 765 -38.89 2.56 -22.57
N ASP A 766 -38.13 1.48 -22.43
CA ASP A 766 -38.66 0.11 -22.45
C ASP A 766 -39.16 -0.36 -21.08
N ILE A 767 -38.92 0.41 -20.00
CA ILE A 767 -39.18 -0.03 -18.62
C ILE A 767 -40.66 -0.34 -18.34
N ILE A 768 -41.58 0.33 -19.02
CA ILE A 768 -43.02 0.09 -18.89
C ILE A 768 -43.40 -1.35 -19.29
N LEU A 769 -42.62 -1.98 -20.17
CA LEU A 769 -42.80 -3.38 -20.55
C LEU A 769 -42.37 -4.36 -19.46
N ILE A 770 -41.60 -3.87 -18.46
CA ILE A 770 -41.05 -4.66 -17.35
C ILE A 770 -41.86 -4.42 -16.07
N SER A 771 -42.14 -3.16 -15.71
CA SER A 771 -42.83 -2.80 -14.47
C SER A 771 -43.41 -1.38 -14.51
N ASP A 772 -44.72 -1.28 -14.25
CA ASP A 772 -45.43 0.00 -14.10
C ASP A 772 -44.85 0.84 -12.95
N ARG A 773 -44.46 0.18 -11.85
CA ARG A 773 -43.88 0.84 -10.67
C ARG A 773 -42.52 1.45 -11.00
N LEU A 774 -41.65 0.72 -11.70
CA LEU A 774 -40.34 1.25 -12.09
C LEU A 774 -40.48 2.36 -13.15
N ASP A 775 -41.46 2.27 -14.06
CA ASP A 775 -41.80 3.39 -14.97
C ASP A 775 -42.16 4.65 -14.17
N GLN A 776 -43.03 4.52 -13.17
CA GLN A 776 -43.38 5.64 -12.28
C GLN A 776 -42.15 6.21 -11.55
N TYR A 777 -41.24 5.36 -11.08
CA TYR A 777 -40.02 5.81 -10.41
C TYR A 777 -39.13 6.62 -11.37
N LEU A 778 -39.05 6.22 -12.63
CA LEU A 778 -38.22 6.90 -13.63
C LEU A 778 -38.84 8.20 -14.20
N LYS A 779 -40.11 8.50 -13.92
CA LYS A 779 -40.77 9.77 -14.33
C LYS A 779 -40.07 11.03 -13.83
N ILE A 780 -39.23 10.93 -12.80
CA ILE A 780 -38.40 12.07 -12.33
C ILE A 780 -37.44 12.61 -13.40
N PHE A 781 -37.16 11.84 -14.45
CA PHE A 781 -36.32 12.23 -15.58
C PHE A 781 -37.12 12.72 -16.81
N TYR A 782 -38.44 12.74 -16.71
CA TYR A 782 -39.32 13.18 -17.80
C TYR A 782 -39.81 14.60 -17.54
N ASN A 783 -39.89 15.39 -18.61
CA ASN A 783 -40.46 16.73 -18.63
C ASN A 783 -41.42 16.83 -19.82
N ASP A 784 -42.69 17.13 -19.58
CA ASP A 784 -43.77 17.09 -20.59
C ASP A 784 -43.75 15.79 -21.45
N ASP A 785 -43.67 14.64 -20.78
CA ASP A 785 -43.55 13.30 -21.38
C ASP A 785 -42.30 13.04 -22.23
N LYS A 786 -41.35 13.98 -22.25
CA LYS A 786 -40.06 13.82 -22.92
C LYS A 786 -38.97 13.46 -21.93
N LEU A 787 -38.26 12.36 -22.18
CA LEU A 787 -37.10 11.95 -21.39
C LEU A 787 -35.95 12.96 -21.57
N GLU A 788 -35.47 13.56 -20.48
CA GLU A 788 -34.40 14.56 -20.47
C GLU A 788 -33.18 14.08 -19.67
N LEU A 789 -32.26 13.36 -20.32
CA LEU A 789 -30.96 12.98 -19.74
C LEU A 789 -29.87 13.94 -20.26
N LYS A 790 -29.49 14.94 -19.45
CA LYS A 790 -28.62 16.05 -19.88
C LYS A 790 -27.12 15.83 -19.64
N SER A 791 -26.75 15.29 -18.48
CA SER A 791 -25.36 15.03 -18.10
C SER A 791 -25.31 14.16 -16.85
N TYR A 792 -24.14 13.59 -16.54
CA TYR A 792 -23.89 12.94 -15.25
C TYR A 792 -24.31 13.82 -14.08
N LYS A 793 -23.87 15.09 -14.07
CA LYS A 793 -24.20 16.04 -13.00
C LYS A 793 -25.71 16.19 -12.84
N ASN A 794 -26.43 16.35 -13.95
CA ASN A 794 -27.87 16.56 -13.90
C ASN A 794 -28.60 15.34 -13.31
N ILE A 795 -28.27 14.12 -13.74
CA ILE A 795 -28.89 12.90 -13.21
C ILE A 795 -28.57 12.72 -11.72
N VAL A 796 -27.29 12.92 -11.35
CA VAL A 796 -26.83 12.86 -9.95
C VAL A 796 -27.60 13.87 -9.10
N ASP A 797 -27.73 15.13 -9.54
CA ASP A 797 -28.45 16.17 -8.80
C ASP A 797 -29.93 15.80 -8.59
N ILE A 798 -30.60 15.25 -9.61
CA ILE A 798 -32.01 14.81 -9.51
C ILE A 798 -32.14 13.69 -8.47
N LEU A 799 -31.30 12.66 -8.55
CA LEU A 799 -31.34 11.51 -7.65
C LEU A 799 -30.99 11.91 -6.21
N GLN A 800 -29.92 12.68 -6.01
CA GLN A 800 -29.50 13.14 -4.69
C GLN A 800 -30.57 13.99 -4.00
N LYS A 801 -31.26 14.87 -4.75
CA LYS A 801 -32.40 15.64 -4.22
C LYS A 801 -33.57 14.76 -3.77
N LYS A 802 -33.74 13.56 -4.34
CA LYS A 802 -34.77 12.60 -3.94
C LYS A 802 -34.32 11.75 -2.75
N ILE A 803 -33.05 11.38 -2.70
CA ILE A 803 -32.51 10.46 -1.67
C ILE A 803 -32.16 11.19 -0.37
N TYR A 804 -31.53 12.36 -0.47
CA TYR A 804 -30.86 13.04 0.65
C TYR A 804 -31.49 14.40 1.01
N LYS A 805 -32.75 14.62 0.60
CA LYS A 805 -33.52 15.86 0.85
C LYS A 805 -33.52 16.34 2.31
N SER A 806 -33.28 15.44 3.27
CA SER A 806 -33.26 15.75 4.69
C SER A 806 -31.99 16.48 5.15
N PHE A 807 -30.90 16.49 4.37
CA PHE A 807 -29.65 17.18 4.75
C PHE A 807 -28.79 17.74 3.60
N LEU A 808 -29.12 17.46 2.33
CA LEU A 808 -28.67 18.23 1.16
C LEU A 808 -29.76 19.24 0.77
#